data_AF-A0A4Q1CCH0-F1
#
_entry.id   AF-A0A4Q1CCH0-F1
#
_cell.length_a   1.000
_cell.length_b   1.000
_cell.length_c   1.000
_cell.angle_alpha   90.00
_cell.angle_beta   90.00
_cell.angle_gamma   90.00
#
_symmetry.space_group_name_H-M   'P 1'
#
loop_
_entity.id
_entity.type
_entity.pdbx_description
1 polymer ?
#
loop_
_entity_poly.entity_id
_entity_poly.type
_entity_poly.pdbx_seq_one_letter_code
_entity_poly.pdbx_strand_id
1 'polypeptide(L)'
;MNNHRISSFSRERGSALLTVVIFTAVMAILTASMLNYTVSERRGNERNRLILRTKNAAENICLYGAEQITTKLYRLRSATTMAFIGGSNQVTLPPESVLQAASKKYSAGDSTMEIFAGLTSATGLQFIDPAVSPNDPNAGLQVNTATVPIISKATGWHSALGNITSYARQDLAVDFVPLFQFGVFYNMDLEIWPGANMTLAGPVHSNGEINARSAPGFTATIAFLDRVSTSKGFYADANKQGDSIQSNGAIMSGAGGDAPVTFKHTTTGTATAIKSSSNVWRDHKYGNSSETTTTQNNFKVFATNTYAINLRTSVHGVTELVLPAVTGYSKTDNPATATEDERDNGRQIISPPNHQDWNGTSWVDTTDSGAIKEIKISRQAGLYIVANPDDTTRTGKLPDGSNITMLPRTYRAFLNTVGSDLSHTIQEVILPGQPCYGYNNNGTPTDDTDDWMYVNNLPNRYTTSTVIGHNQFLRMLQPSYTHVRRYNGSAWVATDATTLPDGAGYTTGSPTMSSFTDGYFFDMRRATNNSGLAALGASGSFRSSNAYTPRPIAKIDFDLTRFRMCVERTLSGTSGNYAASDTASTIYVVSAPNSGNWTNSIFNPSGTAAAKSLGLGGSFTTFPTSTTLTAQDPYRMYLAPSAPTSAAVITQIATDPSVYAVGGADLVSNSSKKPWYDGVTVYIHSVDAEKRAKTSGVPDRIDSGVRLWNGRGPIISLDGTTYPNKTGFTFCTNDAAYIIGHFNADGTINSTTTATGNGGYSARYPDSANEKLCAVMADAITLLSQPVYSSGTTPYSQSGGWSDSLSAHATGSTAAAWATTQPSSSNGSDGSNTSFVPAALPWSGRTAGTSGSARTTKFDATTTEISSALLVGIVPTKHNPSGLTDGPASSGQNGQVSGGLHNFPRLLEVWGSSGLYIRGSMVAMFESRVAMEPWSQRVYSAPARTWGLHHNLASAAHDLPLEPVLLGARRLGFKEITAAEYATLKAAIEALPH
;
A
#
# COMPACT_ATOMS: atom_id res chain seq x y z
N MET A 1 131.51 5.51 50.72
CA MET A 1 130.05 5.72 50.89
C MET A 1 129.48 6.31 49.60
N ASN A 2 128.19 6.08 49.36
CA ASN A 2 127.30 6.70 48.37
C ASN A 2 127.40 6.27 46.88
N ASN A 3 126.20 6.08 46.33
CA ASN A 3 125.89 5.50 45.02
C ASN A 3 125.79 6.57 43.93
N HIS A 4 125.85 6.17 42.65
CA HIS A 4 124.76 6.41 41.70
C HIS A 4 124.83 5.47 40.49
N ARG A 5 123.69 4.87 40.11
CA ARG A 5 123.48 4.15 38.85
C ARG A 5 122.73 5.08 37.88
N ILE A 6 123.10 5.06 36.60
CA ILE A 6 122.40 5.73 35.50
C ILE A 6 121.64 4.66 34.70
N SER A 7 120.37 4.90 34.40
CA SER A 7 119.54 4.02 33.56
C SER A 7 119.05 4.74 32.30
N SER A 8 119.15 4.08 31.15
CA SER A 8 118.67 4.56 29.86
C SER A 8 117.16 4.31 29.67
N PHE A 9 116.49 5.19 28.92
CA PHE A 9 115.07 5.05 28.54
C PHE A 9 114.95 4.77 27.03
N SER A 10 114.08 3.82 26.66
CA SER A 10 113.85 3.40 25.27
C SER A 10 112.65 4.11 24.60
N ARG A 11 112.75 4.33 23.28
CA ARG A 11 111.72 4.96 22.42
C ARG A 11 110.74 3.93 21.84
N GLU A 12 109.85 3.35 22.66
CA GLU A 12 108.80 2.42 22.16
C GLU A 12 107.36 2.75 22.58
N ARG A 13 107.13 3.77 23.42
CA ARG A 13 105.82 4.00 24.07
C ARG A 13 104.84 4.93 23.33
N GLY A 14 105.18 5.39 22.12
CA GLY A 14 104.37 6.36 21.36
C GLY A 14 103.47 5.75 20.27
N SER A 15 103.97 4.75 19.52
CA SER A 15 103.27 4.20 18.35
C SER A 15 102.05 3.36 18.72
N ALA A 16 102.14 2.53 19.78
CA ALA A 16 101.03 1.72 20.26
C ALA A 16 99.82 2.57 20.67
N LEU A 17 100.04 3.73 21.31
CA LEU A 17 98.98 4.66 21.69
C LEU A 17 98.29 5.25 20.45
N LEU A 18 99.06 5.64 19.42
CA LEU A 18 98.51 6.18 18.18
C LEU A 18 97.65 5.13 17.44
N THR A 19 98.12 3.89 17.33
CA THR A 19 97.37 2.79 16.70
C THR A 19 96.08 2.47 17.45
N VAL A 20 96.11 2.46 18.79
CA VAL A 20 94.91 2.27 19.62
C VAL A 20 93.93 3.43 19.40
N VAL A 21 94.37 4.69 19.43
CA VAL A 21 93.51 5.85 19.19
C VAL A 21 92.87 5.81 17.80
N ILE A 22 93.62 5.42 16.75
CA ILE A 22 93.09 5.26 15.39
C ILE A 22 92.05 4.13 15.32
N PHE A 23 92.34 2.95 15.89
CA PHE A 23 91.36 1.86 15.94
C PHE A 23 90.11 2.23 16.74
N THR A 24 90.26 2.92 17.88
CA THR A 24 89.13 3.40 18.68
C THR A 24 88.31 4.45 17.91
N ALA A 25 88.95 5.35 17.17
CA ALA A 25 88.27 6.32 16.31
C ALA A 25 87.50 5.63 15.17
N VAL A 26 88.11 4.67 14.47
CA VAL A 26 87.43 3.89 13.41
C VAL A 26 86.25 3.08 13.97
N MET A 27 86.43 2.42 15.12
CA MET A 27 85.35 1.68 15.78
C MET A 27 84.24 2.61 16.28
N ALA A 28 84.56 3.81 16.77
CA ALA A 28 83.57 4.82 17.15
C ALA A 28 82.77 5.33 15.93
N ILE A 29 83.42 5.56 14.79
CA ILE A 29 82.77 5.96 13.53
C ILE A 29 81.84 4.84 13.02
N LEU A 30 82.31 3.58 13.01
CA LEU A 30 81.50 2.42 12.64
C LEU A 30 80.28 2.26 13.57
N THR A 31 80.49 2.41 14.88
CA THR A 31 79.41 2.34 15.89
C THR A 31 78.38 3.46 15.71
N ALA A 32 78.83 4.70 15.46
CA ALA A 32 77.96 5.82 15.18
C ALA A 32 77.18 5.65 13.86
N SER A 33 77.81 5.09 12.83
CA SER A 33 77.16 4.75 11.55
C SER A 33 76.06 3.69 11.74
N MET A 34 76.36 2.60 12.45
CA MET A 34 75.38 1.57 12.78
C MET A 34 74.22 2.10 13.62
N LEU A 35 74.49 2.92 14.64
CA LEU A 35 73.45 3.57 15.45
C LEU A 35 72.54 4.47 14.59
N ASN A 36 73.10 5.29 13.69
CA ASN A 36 72.32 6.14 12.78
C ASN A 36 71.47 5.30 11.81
N TYR A 37 71.99 4.18 11.31
CA TYR A 37 71.26 3.25 10.46
C TYR A 37 70.08 2.61 11.23
N THR A 38 70.33 2.03 12.40
CA THR A 38 69.29 1.40 13.24
C THR A 38 68.23 2.40 13.71
N VAL A 39 68.60 3.64 14.03
CA VAL A 39 67.63 4.70 14.36
C VAL A 39 66.79 5.07 13.14
N SER A 40 67.38 5.09 11.94
CA SER A 40 66.65 5.37 10.69
C SER A 40 65.68 4.26 10.32
N GLU A 41 66.08 2.98 10.40
CA GLU A 41 65.18 1.84 10.23
C GLU A 41 64.04 1.83 11.25
N ARG A 42 64.36 2.03 12.54
CA ARG A 42 63.34 2.14 13.59
C ARG A 42 62.36 3.26 13.30
N ARG A 43 62.83 4.42 12.83
CA ARG A 43 61.99 5.56 12.46
C ARG A 43 61.11 5.27 11.25
N GLY A 44 61.63 4.56 10.24
CA GLY A 44 60.88 4.10 9.07
C GLY A 44 59.79 3.08 9.44
N ASN A 45 60.14 2.07 10.24
CA ASN A 45 59.21 1.04 10.72
C ASN A 45 58.10 1.64 11.59
N GLU A 46 58.41 2.57 12.49
CA GLU A 46 57.40 3.29 13.26
C GLU A 46 56.50 4.17 12.39
N ARG A 47 57.04 4.80 11.33
CA ARG A 47 56.25 5.58 10.37
C ARG A 47 55.28 4.69 9.59
N ASN A 48 55.74 3.55 9.07
CA ASN A 48 54.88 2.58 8.38
C ASN A 48 53.79 2.04 9.31
N ARG A 49 54.14 1.73 10.58
CA ARG A 49 53.19 1.31 11.60
C ARG A 49 52.14 2.38 11.92
N LEU A 50 52.52 3.66 11.95
CA LEU A 50 51.58 4.76 12.16
C LEU A 50 50.66 4.98 10.94
N ILE A 51 51.20 4.89 9.72
CA ILE A 51 50.41 4.96 8.47
C ILE A 51 49.34 3.86 8.45
N LEU A 52 49.72 2.59 8.65
CA LEU A 52 48.78 1.46 8.68
C LEU A 52 47.68 1.65 9.74
N ARG A 53 48.06 2.04 10.96
CA ARG A 53 47.09 2.31 12.04
C ARG A 53 46.12 3.43 11.69
N THR A 54 46.58 4.49 11.04
CA THR A 54 45.75 5.64 10.63
C THR A 54 44.81 5.28 9.47
N LYS A 55 45.28 4.46 8.51
CA LYS A 55 44.45 3.90 7.44
C LYS A 55 43.31 3.05 7.99
N ASN A 56 43.63 2.07 8.85
CA ASN A 56 42.62 1.23 9.50
C ASN A 56 41.64 2.05 10.34
N ALA A 57 42.08 3.17 10.95
CA ALA A 57 41.18 4.08 11.67
C ALA A 57 40.21 4.80 10.71
N ALA A 58 40.68 5.31 9.58
CA ALA A 58 39.83 5.92 8.55
C ALA A 58 38.83 4.90 7.97
N GLU A 59 39.30 3.67 7.69
CA GLU A 59 38.45 2.55 7.25
C GLU A 59 37.35 2.23 8.26
N ASN A 60 37.69 2.06 9.53
CA ASN A 60 36.71 1.80 10.60
C ASN A 60 35.69 2.93 10.76
N ILE A 61 36.09 4.19 10.60
CA ILE A 61 35.16 5.34 10.60
C ILE A 61 34.21 5.26 9.40
N CYS A 62 34.72 4.97 8.19
CA CYS A 62 33.90 4.77 7.00
C CYS A 62 32.90 3.61 7.15
N LEU A 63 33.34 2.47 7.72
CA LEU A 63 32.49 1.30 7.96
C LEU A 63 31.40 1.59 9.00
N TYR A 64 31.74 2.24 10.12
CA TYR A 64 30.76 2.65 11.13
C TYR A 64 29.74 3.66 10.56
N GLY A 65 30.21 4.60 9.74
CA GLY A 65 29.38 5.47 8.94
C GLY A 65 28.45 4.69 8.01
N ALA A 66 28.97 3.68 7.32
CA ALA A 66 28.17 2.84 6.41
C ALA A 66 27.04 2.10 7.12
N GLU A 67 27.25 1.59 8.34
CA GLU A 67 26.17 0.98 9.11
C GLU A 67 25.11 2.02 9.52
N GLN A 68 25.53 3.18 10.06
CA GLN A 68 24.59 4.28 10.36
C GLN A 68 23.79 4.72 9.13
N ILE A 69 24.48 4.93 8.02
CA ILE A 69 23.93 5.43 6.76
C ILE A 69 23.00 4.39 6.15
N THR A 70 23.35 3.11 6.21
CA THR A 70 22.44 2.02 5.82
C THR A 70 21.15 2.11 6.64
N THR A 71 21.22 2.24 7.97
CA THR A 71 20.01 2.41 8.82
C THR A 71 19.27 3.74 8.58
N LYS A 72 19.94 4.82 8.18
CA LYS A 72 19.35 6.14 7.87
C LYS A 72 18.72 6.18 6.48
N LEU A 73 19.31 5.53 5.49
CA LEU A 73 18.74 5.31 4.16
C LEU A 73 17.51 4.41 4.26
N TYR A 74 17.56 3.35 5.07
CA TYR A 74 16.39 2.60 5.52
C TYR A 74 15.41 3.40 6.40
N ARG A 75 15.56 4.72 6.54
CA ARG A 75 14.52 5.62 7.05
C ARG A 75 14.09 6.63 5.99
N LEU A 76 15.05 7.37 5.43
CA LEU A 76 14.85 8.46 4.48
C LEU A 76 14.30 8.04 3.13
N ARG A 77 14.66 6.84 2.67
CA ARG A 77 13.97 6.12 1.57
C ARG A 77 13.57 7.00 0.35
N SER A 78 14.43 7.95 -0.01
CA SER A 78 14.27 8.87 -1.14
C SER A 78 15.55 8.88 -2.00
N ALA A 79 15.38 8.95 -3.32
CA ALA A 79 16.48 9.05 -4.29
C ALA A 79 16.96 10.50 -4.51
N THR A 80 16.34 11.48 -3.84
CA THR A 80 16.72 12.90 -3.94
C THR A 80 18.10 13.13 -3.36
N THR A 81 18.93 13.92 -4.04
CA THR A 81 20.28 14.23 -3.58
C THR A 81 20.26 15.06 -2.30
N MET A 82 20.96 14.59 -1.27
CA MET A 82 20.99 15.21 0.07
C MET A 82 22.27 14.88 0.84
N ALA A 83 22.67 15.74 1.78
CA ALA A 83 23.82 15.52 2.66
C ALA A 83 23.41 15.07 4.07
N PHE A 84 24.13 14.10 4.62
CA PHE A 84 23.90 13.57 5.97
C PHE A 84 24.71 14.36 7.03
N ILE A 85 24.65 15.70 6.96
CA ILE A 85 25.51 16.60 7.76
C ILE A 85 24.77 17.33 8.90
N GLY A 86 23.43 17.33 8.89
CA GLY A 86 22.59 18.02 9.88
C GLY A 86 21.34 17.25 10.32
N GLY A 87 20.67 17.78 11.35
CA GLY A 87 19.41 17.25 11.89
C GLY A 87 19.48 15.79 12.37
N SER A 88 18.32 15.13 12.46
CA SER A 88 18.19 13.71 12.84
C SER A 88 18.93 12.74 11.91
N ASN A 89 19.30 13.21 10.72
CA ASN A 89 19.95 12.44 9.67
C ASN A 89 21.48 12.55 9.69
N GLN A 90 22.06 13.47 10.49
CA GLN A 90 23.50 13.65 10.64
C GLN A 90 24.26 12.36 10.99
N VAL A 91 25.30 12.04 10.23
CA VAL A 91 26.20 10.91 10.50
C VAL A 91 27.24 11.31 11.53
N THR A 92 27.42 10.48 12.56
CA THR A 92 28.33 10.76 13.68
C THR A 92 29.60 9.91 13.62
N LEU A 93 30.65 10.33 14.32
CA LEU A 93 31.84 9.51 14.52
C LEU A 93 31.56 8.30 15.44
N PRO A 94 32.37 7.22 15.37
CA PRO A 94 32.28 6.13 16.34
C PRO A 94 32.42 6.63 17.78
N PRO A 95 31.73 6.00 18.75
CA PRO A 95 31.82 6.41 20.16
C PRO A 95 33.26 6.30 20.66
N GLU A 96 33.62 7.16 21.61
CA GLU A 96 34.99 7.31 22.10
C GLU A 96 35.60 5.99 22.60
N SER A 97 34.80 5.09 23.17
CA SER A 97 35.22 3.74 23.57
C SER A 97 35.74 2.87 22.42
N VAL A 98 35.18 3.00 21.21
CA VAL A 98 35.61 2.29 20.00
C VAL A 98 36.85 2.95 19.39
N LEU A 99 36.97 4.28 19.50
CA LEU A 99 38.15 5.03 19.03
C LEU A 99 39.35 4.93 19.99
N GLN A 100 39.13 4.68 21.29
CA GLN A 100 40.16 4.76 22.33
C GLN A 100 40.54 3.44 23.01
N ALA A 101 40.02 2.28 22.57
CA ALA A 101 40.37 0.97 23.12
C ALA A 101 41.82 0.50 22.78
N ALA A 102 42.85 1.28 23.15
CA ALA A 102 44.18 0.84 23.60
C ALA A 102 45.19 1.98 23.84
N SER A 103 45.03 3.20 23.29
CA SER A 103 46.10 4.22 23.40
C SER A 103 45.73 5.67 23.08
N LYS A 104 46.30 6.61 23.85
CA LYS A 104 46.33 8.07 23.61
C LYS A 104 47.15 8.50 22.35
N LYS A 105 46.96 7.80 21.22
CA LYS A 105 47.66 8.03 19.94
C LYS A 105 46.81 8.74 18.89
N TYR A 106 45.54 8.97 19.22
CA TYR A 106 44.60 9.79 18.47
C TYR A 106 44.03 10.79 19.48
N SER A 107 44.36 12.07 19.36
CA SER A 107 43.75 13.08 20.23
C SER A 107 42.33 13.36 19.76
N ALA A 108 41.35 13.02 20.58
CA ALA A 108 39.94 13.36 20.36
C ALA A 108 39.72 14.85 20.60
N GLY A 109 39.92 15.64 19.55
CA GLY A 109 39.48 17.03 19.45
C GLY A 109 38.96 17.26 18.03
N ASP A 110 38.00 18.18 17.89
CA ASP A 110 37.06 18.31 16.74
C ASP A 110 37.63 18.43 15.32
N SER A 111 38.96 18.41 15.14
CA SER A 111 39.64 18.55 13.84
C SER A 111 40.51 17.34 13.41
N THR A 112 40.65 16.30 14.25
CA THR A 112 41.57 15.18 13.98
C THR A 112 40.93 14.02 13.20
N MET A 113 39.62 13.82 13.37
CA MET A 113 38.81 12.82 12.69
C MET A 113 37.54 13.47 12.14
N GLU A 114 37.14 13.11 10.93
CA GLU A 114 35.94 13.64 10.27
C GLU A 114 35.22 12.53 9.50
N ILE A 115 33.90 12.65 9.35
CA ILE A 115 33.08 11.82 8.47
C ILE A 115 32.05 12.69 7.74
N PHE A 116 31.89 12.45 6.43
CA PHE A 116 30.87 13.06 5.60
C PHE A 116 30.23 12.01 4.70
N ALA A 117 28.96 12.18 4.40
CA ALA A 117 28.27 11.39 3.38
C ALA A 117 27.14 12.21 2.76
N GLY A 118 26.78 11.86 1.53
CA GLY A 118 25.62 12.41 0.85
C GLY A 118 25.15 11.48 -0.26
N LEU A 119 23.88 11.56 -0.62
CA LEU A 119 23.33 10.94 -1.82
C LEU A 119 23.65 11.87 -3.00
N THR A 120 24.60 11.50 -3.84
CA THR A 120 25.24 12.43 -4.81
C THR A 120 24.68 12.33 -6.23
N SER A 121 24.01 11.23 -6.57
CA SER A 121 23.44 11.00 -7.90
C SER A 121 22.38 9.90 -7.86
N ALA A 122 21.44 9.92 -8.79
CA ALA A 122 20.45 8.86 -9.03
C ALA A 122 20.31 8.62 -10.54
N THR A 123 20.07 7.37 -10.96
CA THR A 123 19.97 7.00 -12.39
C THR A 123 18.64 7.36 -13.04
N GLY A 124 17.59 7.59 -12.24
CA GLY A 124 16.21 7.43 -12.71
C GLY A 124 15.86 5.95 -12.90
N LEU A 125 14.58 5.64 -13.16
CA LEU A 125 14.16 4.26 -13.40
C LEU A 125 14.81 3.72 -14.68
N GLN A 126 15.49 2.58 -14.56
CA GLN A 126 16.16 1.87 -15.64
C GLN A 126 15.87 0.36 -15.54
N PHE A 127 15.65 -0.28 -16.68
CA PHE A 127 15.40 -1.72 -16.72
C PHE A 127 16.70 -2.50 -16.62
N ILE A 128 16.83 -3.35 -15.60
CA ILE A 128 18.00 -4.21 -15.42
C ILE A 128 17.85 -5.44 -16.32
N ASP A 129 18.37 -5.37 -17.55
CA ASP A 129 18.24 -6.46 -18.54
C ASP A 129 18.89 -7.78 -18.05
N PRO A 130 18.11 -8.86 -17.87
CA PRO A 130 18.62 -10.18 -17.52
C PRO A 130 19.64 -10.77 -18.49
N ALA A 131 19.63 -10.37 -19.77
CA ALA A 131 20.58 -10.86 -20.76
C ALA A 131 22.00 -10.28 -20.54
N VAL A 132 22.09 -9.09 -19.96
CA VAL A 132 23.37 -8.39 -19.67
C VAL A 132 23.80 -8.62 -18.22
N SER A 133 22.86 -8.58 -17.28
CA SER A 133 23.13 -8.64 -15.83
C SER A 133 22.37 -9.78 -15.12
N PRO A 134 22.51 -11.06 -15.55
CA PRO A 134 21.71 -12.18 -15.03
C PRO A 134 21.91 -12.46 -13.53
N ASN A 135 23.06 -12.05 -12.97
CA ASN A 135 23.40 -12.23 -11.57
C ASN A 135 22.85 -11.12 -10.66
N ASP A 136 22.34 -10.02 -11.22
CA ASP A 136 21.78 -8.93 -10.42
C ASP A 136 20.54 -9.41 -9.64
N PRO A 137 20.38 -9.11 -8.34
CA PRO A 137 19.17 -9.44 -7.57
C PRO A 137 17.89 -8.87 -8.20
N ASN A 138 17.99 -7.73 -8.85
CA ASN A 138 16.90 -6.96 -9.45
C ASN A 138 16.78 -7.17 -10.97
N ALA A 139 17.50 -8.13 -11.57
CA ALA A 139 17.40 -8.47 -12.98
C ALA A 139 15.95 -8.73 -13.45
N GLY A 140 15.47 -7.98 -14.44
CA GLY A 140 14.09 -8.01 -14.93
C GLY A 140 13.13 -7.04 -14.24
N LEU A 141 13.65 -6.05 -13.50
CA LEU A 141 12.89 -4.98 -12.84
C LEU A 141 13.35 -3.59 -13.33
N GLN A 142 12.46 -2.60 -13.21
CA GLN A 142 12.76 -1.17 -13.27
C GLN A 142 13.31 -0.72 -11.91
N VAL A 143 14.51 -0.14 -11.91
CA VAL A 143 15.24 0.26 -10.70
C VAL A 143 15.82 1.65 -10.90
N ASN A 144 15.68 2.52 -9.89
CA ASN A 144 16.43 3.77 -9.79
C ASN A 144 17.55 3.59 -8.76
N THR A 145 18.80 3.55 -9.22
CA THR A 145 19.96 3.38 -8.33
C THR A 145 20.54 4.74 -7.95
N ALA A 146 20.59 5.02 -6.66
CA ALA A 146 21.27 6.16 -6.07
C ALA A 146 22.66 5.80 -5.53
N THR A 147 23.62 6.71 -5.65
CA THR A 147 25.00 6.54 -5.16
C THR A 147 25.24 7.38 -3.92
N VAL A 148 25.73 6.75 -2.85
CA VAL A 148 26.02 7.38 -1.57
C VAL A 148 27.50 7.17 -1.21
N PRO A 149 28.41 8.08 -1.62
CA PRO A 149 29.78 8.09 -1.14
C PRO A 149 29.83 8.49 0.35
N ILE A 150 30.61 7.72 1.10
CA ILE A 150 30.97 7.99 2.50
C ILE A 150 32.45 8.26 2.51
N ILE A 151 32.88 9.41 3.04
CA ILE A 151 34.29 9.76 3.16
C ILE A 151 34.67 9.97 4.61
N SER A 152 35.86 9.52 4.99
CA SER A 152 36.41 9.71 6.32
C SER A 152 37.83 10.24 6.28
N LYS A 153 38.22 10.87 7.38
CA LYS A 153 39.55 11.37 7.68
C LYS A 153 39.93 10.86 9.06
N ALA A 154 41.16 10.37 9.22
CA ALA A 154 41.73 10.07 10.53
C ALA A 154 43.16 10.61 10.62
N THR A 155 43.55 11.15 11.78
CA THR A 155 44.89 11.68 12.03
C THR A 155 45.53 10.97 13.22
N GLY A 156 46.55 10.15 12.96
CA GLY A 156 47.37 9.49 13.98
C GLY A 156 48.55 10.33 14.40
N TRP A 157 48.87 10.32 15.70
CA TRP A 157 49.99 11.05 16.29
C TRP A 157 51.05 10.10 16.86
N HIS A 158 52.32 10.50 16.74
CA HIS A 158 53.43 9.88 17.44
C HIS A 158 54.49 10.93 17.80
N SER A 159 54.91 10.96 19.07
CA SER A 159 55.79 11.98 19.65
C SER A 159 57.08 12.28 18.87
N ALA A 160 57.70 11.26 18.24
CA ALA A 160 58.92 11.42 17.44
C ALA A 160 58.72 11.57 15.91
N LEU A 161 57.47 11.50 15.43
CA LEU A 161 57.14 11.52 14.00
C LEU A 161 56.14 12.62 13.60
N GLY A 162 55.41 13.20 14.56
CA GLY A 162 54.35 14.16 14.31
C GLY A 162 53.02 13.49 13.94
N ASN A 163 52.22 14.22 13.17
CA ASN A 163 50.92 13.76 12.68
C ASN A 163 51.04 13.07 11.32
N ILE A 164 50.25 12.04 11.12
CA ILE A 164 49.97 11.42 9.81
C ILE A 164 48.46 11.39 9.64
N THR A 165 47.96 11.90 8.52
CA THR A 165 46.53 11.86 8.18
C THR A 165 46.31 10.86 7.04
N SER A 166 45.25 10.07 7.13
CA SER A 166 44.78 9.16 6.08
C SER A 166 43.31 9.44 5.79
N TYR A 167 42.90 9.19 4.55
CA TYR A 167 41.55 9.41 4.06
C TYR A 167 41.04 8.14 3.40
N ALA A 168 39.76 7.85 3.59
CA ALA A 168 39.12 6.68 3.02
C ALA A 168 37.75 7.03 2.42
N ARG A 169 37.29 6.17 1.52
CA ARG A 169 35.98 6.20 0.89
C ARG A 169 35.35 4.82 0.94
N GLN A 170 34.08 4.77 1.32
CA GLN A 170 33.20 3.61 1.15
C GLN A 170 32.03 4.03 0.26
N ASP A 171 31.77 3.28 -0.80
CA ASP A 171 30.63 3.51 -1.68
C ASP A 171 29.46 2.58 -1.31
N LEU A 172 28.28 3.17 -1.15
CA LEU A 172 26.99 2.49 -1.09
C LEU A 172 26.19 2.79 -2.36
N ALA A 173 25.42 1.81 -2.82
CA ALA A 173 24.33 1.99 -3.77
C ALA A 173 23.00 1.66 -3.12
N VAL A 174 21.96 2.41 -3.48
CA VAL A 174 20.59 2.27 -3.01
C VAL A 174 19.69 2.12 -4.21
N ASP A 175 19.05 0.96 -4.33
CA ASP A 175 18.10 0.65 -5.38
C ASP A 175 16.68 0.96 -4.90
N PHE A 176 16.00 1.83 -5.65
CA PHE A 176 14.60 2.19 -5.48
C PHE A 176 13.76 1.44 -6.53
N VAL A 177 12.84 0.61 -6.07
CA VAL A 177 12.08 -0.34 -6.90
C VAL A 177 10.59 -0.06 -6.70
N PRO A 178 9.89 0.58 -7.67
CA PRO A 178 8.45 0.81 -7.63
C PRO A 178 7.68 -0.49 -7.31
N LEU A 179 6.77 -0.46 -6.35
CA LEU A 179 6.12 -1.66 -5.81
C LEU A 179 5.14 -2.29 -6.80
N PHE A 180 4.45 -1.50 -7.61
CA PHE A 180 3.40 -1.96 -8.50
C PHE A 180 3.92 -2.52 -9.83
N GLN A 181 5.24 -2.51 -10.07
CA GLN A 181 5.83 -3.26 -11.19
C GLN A 181 5.76 -4.79 -11.00
N PHE A 182 5.46 -5.28 -9.79
CA PHE A 182 5.22 -6.70 -9.54
C PHE A 182 3.78 -7.04 -9.89
N GLY A 183 3.56 -8.08 -10.69
CA GLY A 183 2.22 -8.65 -10.89
C GLY A 183 1.67 -9.22 -9.59
N VAL A 184 2.51 -9.85 -8.77
CA VAL A 184 2.20 -10.30 -7.40
C VAL A 184 3.38 -9.97 -6.48
N PHE A 185 3.14 -9.31 -5.36
CA PHE A 185 4.12 -9.06 -4.31
C PHE A 185 3.54 -9.46 -2.94
N TYR A 186 4.29 -10.23 -2.16
CA TYR A 186 3.92 -10.57 -0.78
C TYR A 186 5.07 -10.20 0.17
N ASN A 187 4.76 -9.38 1.19
CA ASN A 187 5.66 -9.13 2.33
C ASN A 187 5.68 -10.33 3.31
N MET A 188 4.59 -11.11 3.29
CA MET A 188 4.38 -12.34 4.05
C MET A 188 4.73 -13.57 3.20
N ASP A 189 4.39 -14.77 3.66
CA ASP A 189 4.46 -15.98 2.84
C ASP A 189 3.34 -16.00 1.78
N LEU A 190 3.69 -16.41 0.56
CA LEU A 190 2.79 -16.48 -0.60
C LEU A 190 2.24 -17.90 -0.76
N GLU A 191 0.99 -18.08 -0.38
CA GLU A 191 0.22 -19.32 -0.61
C GLU A 191 -0.57 -19.26 -1.92
N ILE A 192 -0.52 -20.31 -2.74
CA ILE A 192 -1.28 -20.43 -3.98
C ILE A 192 -1.94 -21.80 -4.06
N TRP A 193 -3.26 -21.81 -3.88
CA TRP A 193 -4.13 -22.97 -4.11
C TRP A 193 -5.19 -22.58 -5.15
N PRO A 194 -5.06 -22.94 -6.43
CA PRO A 194 -5.68 -22.16 -7.50
C PRO A 194 -7.20 -22.31 -7.58
N GLY A 195 -7.76 -23.45 -7.13
CA GLY A 195 -9.20 -23.75 -7.13
C GLY A 195 -9.75 -24.04 -8.54
N ALA A 196 -9.70 -23.05 -9.41
CA ALA A 196 -9.83 -23.16 -10.86
C ALA A 196 -8.48 -22.82 -11.53
N ASN A 197 -8.37 -22.89 -12.86
CA ASN A 197 -7.11 -22.55 -13.54
C ASN A 197 -6.66 -21.11 -13.23
N MET A 198 -5.35 -20.94 -12.95
CA MET A 198 -4.73 -19.66 -12.61
C MET A 198 -3.53 -19.38 -13.52
N THR A 199 -3.63 -18.30 -14.30
CA THR A 199 -2.52 -17.77 -15.11
C THR A 199 -2.01 -16.46 -14.51
N LEU A 200 -0.70 -16.38 -14.30
CA LEU A 200 0.01 -15.24 -13.70
C LEU A 200 0.99 -14.66 -14.73
N ALA A 201 0.64 -13.49 -15.26
CA ALA A 201 1.31 -12.81 -16.38
C ALA A 201 2.03 -11.52 -15.93
N GLY A 202 2.93 -11.65 -14.96
CA GLY A 202 3.77 -10.56 -14.47
C GLY A 202 4.77 -11.07 -13.41
N PRO A 203 5.75 -10.23 -12.98
CA PRO A 203 6.73 -10.62 -11.97
C PRO A 203 6.07 -10.99 -10.64
N VAL A 204 6.51 -12.08 -10.01
CA VAL A 204 6.03 -12.55 -8.71
C VAL A 204 7.18 -12.48 -7.69
N HIS A 205 6.93 -11.87 -6.54
CA HIS A 205 7.88 -11.80 -5.43
C HIS A 205 7.23 -12.15 -4.08
N SER A 206 8.02 -12.75 -3.19
CA SER A 206 7.65 -13.03 -1.80
C SER A 206 8.86 -12.80 -0.87
N ASN A 207 8.73 -11.91 0.11
CA ASN A 207 9.65 -11.80 1.25
C ASN A 207 9.50 -13.00 2.20
N GLY A 208 8.38 -13.72 2.11
CA GLY A 208 8.17 -15.00 2.75
C GLY A 208 8.54 -16.20 1.87
N GLU A 209 8.24 -17.41 2.33
CA GLU A 209 8.25 -18.61 1.48
C GLU A 209 7.20 -18.50 0.35
N ILE A 210 7.34 -19.29 -0.73
CA ILE A 210 6.27 -19.52 -1.72
C ILE A 210 5.80 -20.97 -1.60
N ASN A 211 4.49 -21.18 -1.44
CA ASN A 211 3.84 -22.48 -1.50
C ASN A 211 2.81 -22.49 -2.63
N ALA A 212 3.05 -23.26 -3.70
CA ALA A 212 2.16 -23.29 -4.86
C ALA A 212 1.86 -24.73 -5.31
N ARG A 213 0.58 -25.12 -5.25
CA ARG A 213 0.13 -26.50 -5.51
C ARG A 213 -1.35 -26.58 -5.89
N SER A 214 -1.76 -27.65 -6.58
CA SER A 214 -3.16 -28.10 -6.56
C SER A 214 -3.43 -29.05 -5.38
N ALA A 215 -4.70 -29.27 -5.06
CA ALA A 215 -5.09 -30.37 -4.17
C ALA A 215 -4.96 -31.73 -4.89
N PRO A 216 -4.66 -32.83 -4.17
CA PRO A 216 -4.73 -34.19 -4.72
C PRO A 216 -6.08 -34.47 -5.39
N GLY A 217 -6.06 -35.08 -6.58
CA GLY A 217 -7.26 -35.33 -7.38
C GLY A 217 -7.84 -34.12 -8.14
N PHE A 218 -7.30 -32.91 -7.98
CA PHE A 218 -7.70 -31.73 -8.76
C PHE A 218 -6.73 -31.46 -9.92
N THR A 219 -7.29 -31.12 -11.09
CA THR A 219 -6.58 -30.87 -12.36
C THR A 219 -6.27 -29.41 -12.65
N ALA A 220 -6.72 -28.48 -11.80
CA ALA A 220 -6.55 -27.03 -11.99
C ALA A 220 -5.07 -26.61 -11.99
N THR A 221 -4.65 -25.91 -13.05
CA THR A 221 -3.24 -25.58 -13.32
C THR A 221 -2.80 -24.25 -12.72
N ILE A 222 -1.48 -24.12 -12.49
CA ILE A 222 -0.82 -22.84 -12.18
C ILE A 222 0.23 -22.56 -13.28
N ALA A 223 0.13 -21.40 -13.93
CA ALA A 223 1.07 -20.99 -14.97
C ALA A 223 1.69 -19.62 -14.66
N PHE A 224 3.01 -19.61 -14.41
CA PHE A 224 3.81 -18.39 -14.30
C PHE A 224 4.44 -18.08 -15.66
N LEU A 225 4.09 -16.92 -16.23
CA LEU A 225 4.58 -16.51 -17.56
C LEU A 225 5.85 -15.66 -17.50
N ASP A 226 6.13 -15.01 -16.37
CA ASP A 226 7.24 -14.08 -16.15
C ASP A 226 8.04 -14.49 -14.87
N ARG A 227 9.01 -13.66 -14.42
CA ARG A 227 9.92 -13.97 -13.29
C ARG A 227 9.18 -14.28 -11.99
N VAL A 228 9.57 -15.35 -11.30
CA VAL A 228 9.14 -15.69 -9.93
C VAL A 228 10.35 -15.69 -8.99
N SER A 229 10.22 -15.04 -7.82
CA SER A 229 11.29 -14.95 -6.83
C SER A 229 10.81 -14.98 -5.38
N THR A 230 11.62 -15.54 -4.50
CA THR A 230 11.42 -15.47 -3.04
C THR A 230 12.75 -15.30 -2.32
N SER A 231 12.78 -14.53 -1.22
CA SER A 231 13.95 -14.42 -0.34
C SER A 231 14.23 -15.70 0.47
N LYS A 232 13.27 -16.63 0.51
CA LYS A 232 13.29 -17.89 1.27
C LYS A 232 13.23 -19.08 0.30
N GLY A 233 12.29 -20.01 0.47
CA GLY A 233 12.19 -21.23 -0.34
C GLY A 233 10.87 -21.36 -1.09
N PHE A 234 10.90 -22.18 -2.16
CA PHE A 234 9.71 -22.62 -2.90
C PHE A 234 9.35 -24.05 -2.49
N TYR A 235 8.06 -24.32 -2.24
CA TYR A 235 7.55 -25.62 -1.80
C TYR A 235 6.21 -25.98 -2.46
N ALA A 236 5.93 -27.29 -2.54
CA ALA A 236 4.61 -27.82 -2.92
C ALA A 236 3.88 -28.56 -1.77
N ASP A 237 4.49 -28.67 -0.60
CA ASP A 237 3.98 -29.38 0.58
C ASP A 237 2.98 -28.52 1.39
N ALA A 238 1.80 -29.07 1.73
CA ALA A 238 0.82 -28.39 2.59
C ALA A 238 1.44 -27.92 3.92
N ASN A 239 2.22 -28.81 4.53
CA ASN A 239 2.57 -28.76 5.94
C ASN A 239 3.54 -27.61 6.28
N LYS A 240 4.12 -26.98 5.25
CA LYS A 240 4.98 -25.79 5.38
C LYS A 240 4.21 -24.54 5.85
N GLN A 241 2.95 -24.40 5.46
CA GLN A 241 2.14 -23.22 5.80
C GLN A 241 1.06 -23.55 6.83
N GLY A 242 0.28 -24.62 6.60
CA GLY A 242 -0.75 -25.06 7.53
C GLY A 242 -1.69 -26.09 6.92
N ASP A 243 -2.59 -26.60 7.75
CA ASP A 243 -3.60 -27.56 7.31
C ASP A 243 -4.65 -26.88 6.43
N SER A 244 -4.94 -27.47 5.28
CA SER A 244 -6.01 -26.97 4.39
C SER A 244 -7.30 -27.75 4.68
N ILE A 245 -8.30 -27.12 5.28
CA ILE A 245 -9.52 -27.81 5.74
C ILE A 245 -10.63 -27.69 4.68
N GLN A 246 -11.20 -28.83 4.29
CA GLN A 246 -12.24 -28.95 3.26
C GLN A 246 -13.64 -28.62 3.80
N SER A 247 -14.60 -28.41 2.89
CA SER A 247 -16.01 -28.11 3.20
C SER A 247 -16.74 -29.17 4.04
N ASN A 248 -16.24 -30.42 4.05
CA ASN A 248 -16.70 -31.54 4.86
C ASN A 248 -15.97 -31.67 6.23
N GLY A 249 -15.04 -30.79 6.53
CA GLY A 249 -14.23 -30.80 7.76
C GLY A 249 -12.92 -31.63 7.69
N ALA A 250 -12.61 -32.29 6.57
CA ALA A 250 -11.39 -33.06 6.42
C ALA A 250 -10.14 -32.17 6.27
N ILE A 251 -9.02 -32.57 6.91
CA ILE A 251 -7.71 -31.92 6.76
C ILE A 251 -6.99 -32.49 5.53
N MET A 252 -6.55 -31.62 4.61
CA MET A 252 -5.58 -31.94 3.58
C MET A 252 -4.16 -31.59 4.03
N SER A 253 -3.41 -32.62 4.41
CA SER A 253 -1.98 -32.55 4.74
C SER A 253 -1.12 -33.28 3.68
N GLY A 254 0.18 -33.01 3.66
CA GLY A 254 1.17 -33.69 2.81
C GLY A 254 1.47 -33.02 1.46
N ALA A 255 2.22 -33.77 0.62
CA ALA A 255 2.78 -33.29 -0.65
C ALA A 255 1.70 -32.82 -1.65
N GLY A 256 2.09 -31.88 -2.53
CA GLY A 256 1.19 -31.27 -3.51
C GLY A 256 0.58 -32.24 -4.52
N GLY A 257 -0.58 -31.86 -5.06
CA GLY A 257 -1.41 -32.68 -5.96
C GLY A 257 -0.82 -32.98 -7.34
N ASP A 258 -1.68 -33.30 -8.30
CA ASP A 258 -1.27 -33.86 -9.59
C ASP A 258 -1.30 -32.87 -10.76
N ALA A 259 -1.89 -31.69 -10.58
CA ALA A 259 -1.91 -30.68 -11.63
C ALA A 259 -0.53 -30.01 -11.78
N PRO A 260 -0.16 -29.62 -13.01
CA PRO A 260 1.12 -28.97 -13.27
C PRO A 260 1.16 -27.53 -12.72
N VAL A 261 2.28 -27.23 -12.06
CA VAL A 261 2.76 -25.86 -11.78
C VAL A 261 3.91 -25.59 -12.75
N THR A 262 3.76 -24.58 -13.61
CA THR A 262 4.64 -24.35 -14.76
C THR A 262 5.32 -22.99 -14.72
N PHE A 263 6.56 -22.94 -15.16
CA PHE A 263 7.37 -21.73 -15.32
C PHE A 263 7.96 -21.69 -16.73
N LYS A 264 8.07 -20.52 -17.34
CA LYS A 264 8.76 -20.34 -18.62
C LYS A 264 10.27 -20.16 -18.43
N HIS A 265 11.08 -20.68 -19.34
CA HIS A 265 12.48 -20.29 -19.47
C HIS A 265 12.60 -18.87 -20.06
N THR A 266 13.38 -17.99 -19.43
CA THR A 266 13.47 -16.55 -19.80
C THR A 266 13.80 -16.31 -21.28
N THR A 267 14.81 -17.02 -21.83
CA THR A 267 15.25 -16.84 -23.23
C THR A 267 14.41 -17.57 -24.28
N THR A 268 13.99 -18.82 -24.05
CA THR A 268 13.30 -19.64 -25.07
C THR A 268 11.78 -19.58 -25.00
N GLY A 269 11.21 -19.05 -23.91
CA GLY A 269 9.77 -19.01 -23.66
C GLY A 269 9.12 -20.36 -23.35
N THR A 270 9.87 -21.47 -23.38
CA THR A 270 9.35 -22.83 -23.14
C THR A 270 8.82 -22.97 -21.70
N ALA A 271 7.55 -23.34 -21.56
CA ALA A 271 6.94 -23.61 -20.26
C ALA A 271 7.21 -25.07 -19.83
N THR A 272 7.77 -25.27 -18.63
CA THR A 272 8.08 -26.60 -18.08
C THR A 272 7.49 -26.75 -16.67
N ALA A 273 6.90 -27.92 -16.38
CA ALA A 273 6.35 -28.23 -15.07
C ALA A 273 7.44 -28.54 -14.02
N ILE A 274 7.28 -28.04 -12.80
CA ILE A 274 8.24 -28.29 -11.70
C ILE A 274 8.15 -29.73 -11.17
N LYS A 275 6.94 -30.32 -11.10
CA LYS A 275 6.72 -31.75 -10.87
C LYS A 275 7.25 -32.53 -12.09
N SER A 276 8.07 -33.55 -11.88
CA SER A 276 8.59 -34.40 -12.95
C SER A 276 7.56 -35.42 -13.44
N SER A 277 7.77 -36.01 -14.61
CA SER A 277 6.97 -37.14 -15.12
C SER A 277 7.04 -38.39 -14.23
N SER A 278 8.05 -38.50 -13.37
CA SER A 278 8.18 -39.53 -12.32
C SER A 278 7.50 -39.13 -11.00
N ASN A 279 6.59 -38.15 -11.02
CA ASN A 279 5.86 -37.61 -9.86
C ASN A 279 6.72 -36.98 -8.74
N VAL A 280 7.96 -36.59 -9.04
CA VAL A 280 8.84 -35.93 -8.06
C VAL A 280 8.64 -34.42 -8.11
N TRP A 281 8.26 -33.82 -6.97
CA TRP A 281 8.28 -32.37 -6.79
C TRP A 281 9.73 -31.88 -6.67
N ARG A 282 10.22 -31.16 -7.69
CA ARG A 282 11.56 -30.55 -7.71
C ARG A 282 11.56 -29.18 -7.04
N ASP A 283 11.06 -29.14 -5.80
CA ASP A 283 11.06 -27.97 -4.93
C ASP A 283 12.32 -27.99 -4.01
N HIS A 284 12.36 -27.17 -2.95
CA HIS A 284 13.49 -27.15 -2.00
C HIS A 284 13.71 -28.49 -1.26
N LYS A 285 12.70 -29.36 -1.14
CA LYS A 285 12.84 -30.73 -0.61
C LYS A 285 13.26 -31.72 -1.70
N TYR A 286 13.01 -31.41 -2.97
CA TYR A 286 13.41 -32.19 -4.13
C TYR A 286 12.97 -33.67 -4.04
N GLY A 287 11.72 -33.90 -3.62
CA GLY A 287 11.12 -35.22 -3.43
C GLY A 287 11.37 -35.89 -2.06
N ASN A 288 12.14 -35.28 -1.17
CA ASN A 288 12.42 -35.83 0.17
C ASN A 288 11.41 -35.32 1.21
N SER A 289 11.40 -35.93 2.40
CA SER A 289 10.60 -35.47 3.55
C SER A 289 11.10 -34.15 4.14
N SER A 290 12.42 -33.94 4.12
CA SER A 290 13.12 -32.81 4.73
C SER A 290 14.05 -32.10 3.75
N GLU A 291 14.33 -30.83 4.03
CA GLU A 291 15.24 -29.98 3.28
C GLU A 291 16.68 -30.13 3.77
N THR A 292 17.64 -30.14 2.85
CA THR A 292 19.09 -30.24 3.13
C THR A 292 19.87 -29.38 2.14
N THR A 293 21.14 -29.09 2.43
CA THR A 293 22.06 -28.42 1.48
C THR A 293 22.09 -29.12 0.12
N THR A 294 21.99 -30.46 0.10
CA THR A 294 21.95 -31.26 -1.13
C THR A 294 20.66 -31.04 -1.92
N THR A 295 19.49 -31.03 -1.28
CA THR A 295 18.21 -30.80 -1.99
C THR A 295 18.09 -29.36 -2.50
N GLN A 296 18.57 -28.40 -1.72
CA GLN A 296 18.70 -26.99 -2.11
C GLN A 296 19.64 -26.81 -3.32
N ASN A 297 20.79 -27.48 -3.35
CA ASN A 297 21.70 -27.45 -4.49
C ASN A 297 21.11 -28.12 -5.74
N ASN A 298 20.42 -29.24 -5.58
CA ASN A 298 19.70 -29.91 -6.68
C ASN A 298 18.62 -28.99 -7.27
N PHE A 299 17.83 -28.32 -6.41
CA PHE A 299 16.87 -27.30 -6.80
C PHE A 299 17.54 -26.15 -7.57
N LYS A 300 18.64 -25.59 -7.05
CA LYS A 300 19.39 -24.49 -7.68
C LYS A 300 19.82 -24.83 -9.10
N VAL A 301 20.48 -25.97 -9.27
CA VAL A 301 20.99 -26.42 -10.58
C VAL A 301 19.84 -26.70 -11.54
N PHE A 302 18.79 -27.37 -11.08
CA PHE A 302 17.60 -27.65 -11.89
C PHE A 302 16.89 -26.36 -12.35
N ALA A 303 16.63 -25.43 -11.43
CA ALA A 303 15.92 -24.19 -11.71
C ALA A 303 16.73 -23.28 -12.66
N THR A 304 18.04 -23.11 -12.40
CA THR A 304 18.94 -22.33 -13.26
C THR A 304 18.94 -22.87 -14.69
N ASN A 305 19.07 -24.19 -14.88
CA ASN A 305 19.16 -24.80 -16.21
C ASN A 305 17.81 -24.88 -16.95
N THR A 306 16.68 -24.94 -16.22
CA THR A 306 15.35 -25.17 -16.82
C THR A 306 14.56 -23.88 -17.00
N TYR A 307 14.80 -22.88 -16.15
CA TYR A 307 14.02 -21.63 -16.09
C TYR A 307 14.87 -20.37 -16.26
N ALA A 308 16.20 -20.50 -16.33
CA ALA A 308 17.13 -19.38 -16.26
C ALA A 308 16.89 -18.51 -15.01
N ILE A 309 16.44 -17.25 -15.17
CA ILE A 309 16.17 -16.36 -14.03
C ILE A 309 14.70 -16.38 -13.57
N ASN A 310 13.82 -17.13 -14.24
CA ASN A 310 12.38 -17.06 -14.00
C ASN A 310 11.90 -17.82 -12.75
N LEU A 311 12.76 -18.61 -12.09
CA LEU A 311 12.49 -19.15 -10.76
C LEU A 311 13.74 -19.02 -9.90
N ARG A 312 13.76 -18.02 -8.99
CA ARG A 312 14.86 -17.76 -8.06
C ARG A 312 14.40 -17.82 -6.61
N THR A 313 15.29 -18.23 -5.72
CA THR A 313 15.04 -18.36 -4.27
C THR A 313 16.27 -17.90 -3.49
N SER A 314 16.31 -18.04 -2.16
CA SER A 314 17.47 -17.70 -1.32
C SER A 314 18.80 -18.25 -1.86
N VAL A 315 18.80 -19.49 -2.37
CA VAL A 315 20.00 -20.16 -2.93
C VAL A 315 20.55 -19.50 -4.19
N HIS A 316 19.78 -18.59 -4.80
CA HIS A 316 20.11 -17.75 -5.96
C HIS A 316 20.43 -16.30 -5.57
N GLY A 317 20.62 -16.01 -4.28
CA GLY A 317 20.97 -14.68 -3.77
C GLY A 317 19.81 -13.68 -3.73
N VAL A 318 18.55 -14.14 -3.78
CA VAL A 318 17.39 -13.26 -3.60
C VAL A 318 17.29 -12.84 -2.14
N THR A 319 17.11 -11.54 -1.89
CA THR A 319 16.90 -10.95 -0.57
C THR A 319 15.47 -10.42 -0.43
N GLU A 320 15.06 -10.10 0.80
CA GLU A 320 13.78 -9.43 1.07
C GLU A 320 13.81 -7.99 0.53
N LEU A 321 12.73 -7.57 -0.10
CA LEU A 321 12.51 -6.20 -0.57
C LEU A 321 11.59 -5.51 0.44
N VAL A 322 12.11 -4.55 1.20
CA VAL A 322 11.34 -3.87 2.26
C VAL A 322 10.80 -2.53 1.78
N LEU A 323 9.57 -2.23 2.17
CA LEU A 323 8.96 -0.92 1.92
C LEU A 323 9.57 0.17 2.80
N PRO A 324 9.30 1.45 2.48
CA PRO A 324 9.85 2.57 3.21
C PRO A 324 9.17 2.77 4.58
N ALA A 325 9.83 3.50 5.50
CA ALA A 325 9.71 3.60 6.98
C ALA A 325 9.32 2.37 7.86
N VAL A 326 8.68 1.35 7.29
CA VAL A 326 8.17 0.11 7.89
C VAL A 326 9.32 -0.82 8.32
N THR A 327 9.10 -1.62 9.37
CA THR A 327 10.05 -2.64 9.87
C THR A 327 9.79 -4.03 9.25
N GLY A 328 10.62 -5.02 9.55
CA GLY A 328 10.46 -6.36 8.96
C GLY A 328 9.23 -7.08 9.51
N TYR A 329 8.37 -7.61 8.63
CA TYR A 329 7.19 -8.37 9.05
C TYR A 329 7.56 -9.61 9.89
N SER A 330 6.87 -9.79 11.01
CA SER A 330 6.95 -11.02 11.82
C SER A 330 5.60 -11.75 11.83
N LYS A 331 5.63 -13.08 11.74
CA LYS A 331 4.44 -13.94 11.91
C LYS A 331 3.94 -14.02 13.36
N THR A 332 4.75 -13.57 14.30
CA THR A 332 4.44 -13.58 15.74
C THR A 332 4.84 -12.23 16.31
N ASP A 333 3.88 -11.54 16.90
CA ASP A 333 4.15 -10.30 17.63
C ASP A 333 4.99 -10.55 18.88
N ASN A 334 6.03 -9.75 19.09
CA ASN A 334 6.87 -9.77 20.26
C ASN A 334 6.37 -8.76 21.31
N PRO A 335 5.75 -9.20 22.43
CA PRO A 335 5.20 -8.27 23.43
C PRO A 335 6.25 -7.42 24.17
N ALA A 336 7.55 -7.60 23.91
CA ALA A 336 8.62 -6.75 24.42
C ALA A 336 8.92 -5.52 23.55
N THR A 337 8.48 -5.48 22.28
CA THR A 337 8.61 -4.32 21.38
C THR A 337 7.38 -3.42 21.49
N ALA A 338 7.27 -2.73 22.62
CA ALA A 338 6.05 -2.05 23.08
C ALA A 338 5.63 -0.77 22.31
N THR A 339 5.83 -0.70 20.99
CA THR A 339 5.51 0.49 20.18
C THR A 339 4.68 0.26 18.92
N GLU A 340 4.85 -0.86 18.21
CA GLU A 340 4.03 -1.24 17.04
C GLU A 340 3.96 -2.77 16.95
N ASP A 341 2.80 -3.34 16.60
CA ASP A 341 2.62 -4.79 16.39
C ASP A 341 3.35 -5.24 15.12
N GLU A 342 4.26 -6.20 15.24
CA GLU A 342 5.19 -6.57 14.17
C GLU A 342 4.49 -7.26 12.97
N ARG A 343 3.22 -7.64 13.13
CA ARG A 343 2.32 -8.14 12.08
C ARG A 343 1.67 -7.02 11.25
N ASP A 344 1.61 -5.81 11.80
CA ASP A 344 1.05 -4.62 11.12
C ASP A 344 2.02 -3.97 10.12
N ASN A 345 3.27 -4.44 10.07
CA ASN A 345 4.33 -3.91 9.22
C ASN A 345 3.93 -3.84 7.73
N GLY A 346 3.55 -2.64 7.29
CA GLY A 346 3.08 -2.31 5.95
C GLY A 346 1.74 -1.58 5.95
N ARG A 347 0.91 -1.77 7.00
CA ARG A 347 -0.41 -1.17 7.13
C ARG A 347 -0.34 0.33 7.39
N GLN A 348 0.76 0.82 7.98
CA GLN A 348 1.04 2.25 8.19
C GLN A 348 0.93 3.09 6.91
N ILE A 349 0.96 2.49 5.71
CA ILE A 349 0.73 3.18 4.42
C ILE A 349 -0.73 3.61 4.25
N ILE A 350 -1.68 2.78 4.67
CA ILE A 350 -3.14 3.01 4.54
C ILE A 350 -3.79 3.55 5.81
N SER A 351 -3.17 3.34 6.98
CA SER A 351 -3.70 3.78 8.28
C SER A 351 -3.87 5.30 8.34
N PRO A 352 -4.82 5.81 9.15
CA PRO A 352 -4.99 7.25 9.32
C PRO A 352 -3.75 7.91 9.95
N PRO A 353 -3.61 9.24 9.84
CA PRO A 353 -2.53 9.99 10.47
C PRO A 353 -2.59 9.82 12.00
N ASN A 354 -1.50 9.45 12.66
CA ASN A 354 -1.45 9.15 14.10
C ASN A 354 -2.57 8.16 14.52
N HIS A 355 -2.62 7.00 13.85
CA HIS A 355 -3.63 5.96 14.08
C HIS A 355 -3.64 5.40 15.52
N GLN A 356 -4.72 4.72 15.90
CA GLN A 356 -4.88 4.17 17.24
C GLN A 356 -4.51 2.70 17.30
N ASP A 357 -3.61 2.35 18.22
CA ASP A 357 -3.23 0.98 18.53
C ASP A 357 -3.75 0.56 19.91
N TRP A 358 -4.01 -0.74 20.07
CA TRP A 358 -4.39 -1.34 21.33
C TRP A 358 -3.14 -1.71 22.15
N ASN A 359 -2.92 -1.02 23.27
CA ASN A 359 -1.76 -1.27 24.15
C ASN A 359 -1.95 -2.45 25.13
N GLY A 360 -2.94 -3.32 24.90
CA GLY A 360 -3.35 -4.37 25.83
C GLY A 360 -4.43 -3.96 26.83
N THR A 361 -4.69 -2.67 27.02
CA THR A 361 -5.70 -2.15 27.98
C THR A 361 -6.59 -1.04 27.44
N SER A 362 -6.11 -0.28 26.47
CA SER A 362 -6.78 0.90 25.90
C SER A 362 -6.29 1.15 24.48
N TRP A 363 -7.15 1.78 23.67
CA TRP A 363 -6.77 2.34 22.37
C TRP A 363 -6.07 3.68 22.59
N VAL A 364 -4.87 3.84 22.03
CA VAL A 364 -4.03 5.04 22.19
C VAL A 364 -3.48 5.52 20.86
N ASP A 365 -3.43 6.84 20.67
CA ASP A 365 -2.88 7.47 19.48
C ASP A 365 -1.36 7.21 19.36
N THR A 366 -0.95 6.64 18.24
CA THR A 366 0.46 6.56 17.83
C THR A 366 1.00 7.92 17.40
N THR A 367 2.33 8.06 17.32
CA THR A 367 2.98 9.23 16.73
C THR A 367 3.72 8.84 15.46
N ASP A 368 3.23 9.28 14.30
CA ASP A 368 3.90 9.00 13.02
C ASP A 368 5.33 9.56 13.03
N SER A 369 6.33 8.68 12.87
CA SER A 369 7.71 9.11 12.67
C SER A 369 7.86 9.93 11.39
N GLY A 370 8.88 10.78 11.29
CA GLY A 370 9.10 11.62 10.11
C GLY A 370 9.09 10.83 8.79
N ALA A 371 9.70 9.64 8.79
CA ALA A 371 9.71 8.74 7.65
C ALA A 371 8.34 8.10 7.35
N ILE A 372 7.52 7.79 8.37
CA ILE A 372 6.14 7.30 8.14
C ILE A 372 5.28 8.41 7.50
N LYS A 373 5.52 9.68 7.83
CA LYS A 373 4.81 10.82 7.22
C LYS A 373 5.06 10.96 5.72
N GLU A 374 6.20 10.50 5.22
CA GLU A 374 6.58 10.55 3.80
C GLU A 374 5.96 9.47 2.93
N ILE A 375 5.41 8.40 3.52
CA ILE A 375 4.90 7.22 2.77
C ILE A 375 3.39 6.99 2.96
N LYS A 376 2.82 7.59 4.01
CA LYS A 376 1.45 7.35 4.45
C LYS A 376 0.49 8.09 3.53
N ILE A 377 -0.27 7.34 2.72
CA ILE A 377 -1.20 7.87 1.70
C ILE A 377 -2.24 8.79 2.32
N SER A 378 -2.68 8.49 3.55
CA SER A 378 -3.62 9.33 4.30
C SER A 378 -3.10 10.73 4.64
N ARG A 379 -1.78 10.96 4.58
CA ARG A 379 -1.16 12.29 4.71
C ARG A 379 -0.95 12.97 3.35
N GLN A 380 -0.82 12.21 2.27
CA GLN A 380 -0.44 12.73 0.94
C GLN A 380 -1.59 12.85 -0.06
N ALA A 381 -2.73 12.19 0.18
CA ALA A 381 -3.88 12.29 -0.71
C ALA A 381 -4.42 13.72 -0.79
N GLY A 382 -4.72 14.16 -2.01
CA GLY A 382 -5.17 15.51 -2.32
C GLY A 382 -6.61 15.78 -1.92
N LEU A 383 -7.51 14.82 -2.15
CA LEU A 383 -8.87 14.85 -1.60
C LEU A 383 -8.94 13.89 -0.40
N TYR A 384 -9.11 14.45 0.79
CA TYR A 384 -9.21 13.71 2.04
C TYR A 384 -10.64 13.81 2.57
N ILE A 385 -11.33 12.68 2.73
CA ILE A 385 -12.72 12.62 3.19
C ILE A 385 -12.73 11.91 4.54
N VAL A 386 -13.34 12.54 5.54
CA VAL A 386 -13.61 11.92 6.85
C VAL A 386 -15.08 11.53 6.90
N ALA A 387 -15.34 10.26 7.17
CA ALA A 387 -16.65 9.63 7.13
C ALA A 387 -16.98 8.98 8.48
N ASN A 388 -18.06 9.40 9.13
CA ASN A 388 -18.63 8.71 10.27
C ASN A 388 -19.94 8.00 9.84
N PRO A 389 -19.91 6.69 9.56
CA PRO A 389 -21.09 5.91 9.19
C PRO A 389 -21.94 5.50 10.40
N ASP A 390 -21.44 5.69 11.62
CA ASP A 390 -22.05 5.24 12.87
C ASP A 390 -23.14 6.20 13.38
N ASP A 391 -23.95 5.75 14.35
CA ASP A 391 -25.03 6.57 14.93
C ASP A 391 -24.64 7.34 16.21
N THR A 392 -23.36 7.30 16.57
CA THR A 392 -22.72 8.09 17.63
C THR A 392 -21.66 9.03 17.05
N THR A 393 -21.33 10.13 17.74
CA THR A 393 -20.23 11.01 17.31
C THR A 393 -18.89 10.30 17.46
N ARG A 394 -17.99 10.49 16.50
CA ARG A 394 -16.65 9.89 16.49
C ARG A 394 -15.57 10.95 16.27
N THR A 395 -14.34 10.63 16.67
CA THR A 395 -13.16 11.50 16.48
C THR A 395 -12.30 10.96 15.35
N GLY A 396 -12.33 11.64 14.20
CA GLY A 396 -11.43 11.39 13.09
C GLY A 396 -10.08 12.10 13.25
N LYS A 397 -9.24 11.92 12.24
CA LYS A 397 -7.92 12.56 12.08
C LYS A 397 -7.91 13.32 10.76
N LEU A 398 -7.23 14.46 10.71
CA LEU A 398 -6.90 15.21 9.49
C LEU A 398 -5.48 14.83 8.99
N PRO A 399 -5.12 15.16 7.72
CA PRO A 399 -3.81 14.82 7.12
C PRO A 399 -2.57 15.23 7.92
N ASP A 400 -2.65 16.31 8.70
CA ASP A 400 -1.57 16.77 9.58
C ASP A 400 -1.43 15.91 10.86
N GLY A 401 -2.45 15.14 11.23
CA GLY A 401 -2.55 14.35 12.45
C GLY A 401 -3.37 15.00 13.56
N SER A 402 -4.00 16.15 13.31
CA SER A 402 -4.93 16.80 14.24
C SER A 402 -6.28 16.08 14.30
N ASN A 403 -6.99 16.23 15.42
CA ASN A 403 -8.29 15.59 15.65
C ASN A 403 -9.44 16.38 15.01
N ILE A 404 -10.47 15.68 14.55
CA ILE A 404 -11.68 16.27 14.00
C ILE A 404 -12.93 15.53 14.50
N THR A 405 -13.85 16.26 15.13
CA THR A 405 -15.16 15.73 15.56
C THR A 405 -16.07 15.50 14.34
N MET A 406 -16.72 14.34 14.32
CA MET A 406 -17.59 13.90 13.23
C MET A 406 -18.94 13.41 13.78
N LEU A 407 -19.99 14.21 13.58
CA LEU A 407 -21.34 13.93 14.06
C LEU A 407 -21.95 12.66 13.41
N PRO A 408 -22.97 12.03 14.03
CA PRO A 408 -23.55 10.76 13.56
C PRO A 408 -24.03 10.76 12.11
N ARG A 409 -23.58 9.78 11.32
CA ARG A 409 -23.97 9.56 9.90
C ARG A 409 -23.65 10.76 9.00
N THR A 410 -22.42 11.25 9.07
CA THR A 410 -21.98 12.44 8.33
C THR A 410 -20.59 12.26 7.68
N TYR A 411 -20.28 13.14 6.72
CA TYR A 411 -18.93 13.26 6.18
C TYR A 411 -18.53 14.71 5.93
N ARG A 412 -17.22 14.94 5.92
CA ARG A 412 -16.57 16.22 5.59
C ARG A 412 -15.40 15.94 4.65
N ALA A 413 -15.14 16.85 3.72
CA ALA A 413 -14.15 16.67 2.67
C ALA A 413 -13.17 17.83 2.66
N PHE A 414 -11.90 17.54 2.39
CA PHE A 414 -10.80 18.49 2.50
C PHE A 414 -9.86 18.36 1.30
N LEU A 415 -9.44 19.49 0.76
CA LEU A 415 -8.28 19.57 -0.11
C LEU A 415 -7.02 19.70 0.77
N ASN A 416 -6.03 18.86 0.51
CA ASN A 416 -4.78 18.79 1.27
C ASN A 416 -3.60 19.05 0.32
N THR A 417 -2.86 20.12 0.56
CA THR A 417 -1.61 20.41 -0.15
C THR A 417 -0.43 20.15 0.77
N VAL A 418 0.48 19.26 0.34
CA VAL A 418 1.69 18.91 1.09
C VAL A 418 2.89 19.72 0.58
N GLY A 419 3.56 20.45 1.48
CA GLY A 419 4.80 21.18 1.23
C GLY A 419 6.01 20.26 1.05
N SER A 420 7.13 20.81 0.58
CA SER A 420 8.40 20.07 0.47
C SER A 420 9.01 19.71 1.82
N ASP A 421 8.56 20.36 2.89
CA ASP A 421 8.90 20.14 4.30
C ASP A 421 7.87 19.24 5.02
N LEU A 422 6.93 18.64 4.27
CA LEU A 422 5.79 17.87 4.79
C LEU A 422 4.80 18.69 5.63
N SER A 423 4.83 20.03 5.53
CA SER A 423 3.76 20.88 6.07
C SER A 423 2.46 20.66 5.28
N HIS A 424 1.31 20.85 5.94
CA HIS A 424 -0.01 20.66 5.32
C HIS A 424 -0.76 21.98 5.25
N THR A 425 -1.29 22.31 4.08
CA THR A 425 -2.37 23.29 3.92
C THR A 425 -3.67 22.53 3.66
N ILE A 426 -4.57 22.56 4.63
CA ILE A 426 -5.83 21.81 4.63
C ILE A 426 -6.99 22.79 4.49
N GLN A 427 -7.86 22.57 3.50
CA GLN A 427 -8.98 23.44 3.17
C GLN A 427 -10.26 22.61 3.00
N GLU A 428 -11.27 22.84 3.84
CA GLU A 428 -12.56 22.13 3.73
C GLU A 428 -13.27 22.54 2.42
N VAL A 429 -13.85 21.55 1.75
CA VAL A 429 -14.62 21.65 0.51
C VAL A 429 -15.95 20.93 0.63
N ILE A 430 -16.91 21.41 -0.14
CA ILE A 430 -18.26 20.92 -0.25
C ILE A 430 -18.39 20.25 -1.61
N LEU A 431 -18.65 18.95 -1.59
CA LEU A 431 -18.72 18.11 -2.77
C LEU A 431 -20.12 18.17 -3.41
N PRO A 432 -20.22 17.97 -4.74
CA PRO A 432 -21.48 17.69 -5.44
C PRO A 432 -22.41 16.76 -4.65
N GLY A 433 -23.63 17.24 -4.44
CA GLY A 433 -24.69 16.53 -3.74
C GLY A 433 -24.45 16.23 -2.26
N GLN A 434 -23.36 16.74 -1.66
CA GLN A 434 -23.12 16.62 -0.22
C GLN A 434 -24.26 17.32 0.56
N PRO A 435 -24.89 16.65 1.53
CA PRO A 435 -26.07 17.19 2.22
C PRO A 435 -25.72 18.35 3.18
N CYS A 436 -24.58 18.26 3.86
CA CYS A 436 -24.16 19.20 4.89
C CYS A 436 -22.63 19.24 5.06
N TYR A 437 -22.11 20.31 5.65
CA TYR A 437 -20.67 20.58 5.82
C TYR A 437 -20.40 21.31 7.14
N GLY A 438 -19.14 21.33 7.58
CA GLY A 438 -18.74 21.93 8.86
C GLY A 438 -19.51 21.39 10.07
N TYR A 439 -19.41 22.09 11.19
CA TYR A 439 -20.32 21.99 12.34
C TYR A 439 -20.27 23.30 13.14
N ASN A 440 -21.32 23.65 13.89
CA ASN A 440 -21.12 24.57 15.02
C ASN A 440 -20.44 23.78 16.14
N ASN A 441 -19.58 24.43 16.91
CA ASN A 441 -19.05 23.94 18.17
C ASN A 441 -19.57 24.94 19.21
N ASN A 442 -20.68 24.62 19.89
CA ASN A 442 -21.53 25.62 20.55
C ASN A 442 -20.94 26.23 21.85
N GLY A 443 -19.64 26.07 22.08
CA GLY A 443 -18.92 26.55 23.26
C GLY A 443 -18.63 25.47 24.30
N THR A 444 -19.05 24.23 24.05
CA THR A 444 -18.89 23.06 24.91
C THR A 444 -18.07 21.95 24.21
N PRO A 445 -16.72 22.02 24.20
CA PRO A 445 -15.88 21.08 23.43
C PRO A 445 -15.95 19.60 23.82
N THR A 446 -16.72 19.25 24.85
CA THR A 446 -16.89 17.90 25.40
C THR A 446 -18.35 17.41 25.41
N ASP A 447 -19.30 18.27 25.01
CA ASP A 447 -20.72 17.92 24.88
C ASP A 447 -21.15 18.35 23.47
N ASP A 448 -21.36 17.36 22.62
CA ASP A 448 -21.70 17.47 21.22
C ASP A 448 -23.20 17.26 20.96
N THR A 449 -24.01 17.13 22.02
CA THR A 449 -25.44 16.80 21.90
C THR A 449 -26.28 17.98 21.39
N ASP A 450 -25.74 19.21 21.43
CA ASP A 450 -26.35 20.40 20.86
C ASP A 450 -25.67 20.92 19.56
N ASP A 451 -24.63 20.23 19.10
CA ASP A 451 -23.91 20.50 17.84
C ASP A 451 -24.64 19.94 16.60
N TRP A 452 -24.45 20.61 15.47
CA TRP A 452 -25.15 20.37 14.21
C TRP A 452 -24.34 20.85 12.99
N MET A 453 -24.59 20.23 11.82
CA MET A 453 -23.96 20.59 10.56
C MET A 453 -24.77 21.60 9.74
N TYR A 454 -24.08 22.43 8.95
CA TYR A 454 -24.69 23.40 8.06
C TYR A 454 -25.21 22.71 6.78
N VAL A 455 -26.48 22.91 6.42
CA VAL A 455 -27.03 22.43 5.13
C VAL A 455 -26.26 23.04 3.94
N ASN A 456 -25.95 22.21 2.94
CA ASN A 456 -25.39 22.68 1.68
C ASN A 456 -26.44 23.48 0.86
N ASN A 457 -26.25 24.80 0.83
CA ASN A 457 -27.06 25.73 0.04
C ASN A 457 -26.33 26.29 -1.20
N LEU A 458 -25.16 25.76 -1.54
CA LEU A 458 -24.36 26.19 -2.70
C LEU A 458 -24.90 25.62 -4.03
N PRO A 459 -24.45 26.12 -5.19
CA PRO A 459 -24.89 25.66 -6.51
C PRO A 459 -24.78 24.14 -6.74
N ASN A 460 -23.88 23.46 -6.04
CA ASN A 460 -23.65 22.02 -6.14
C ASN A 460 -24.49 21.16 -5.19
N ARG A 461 -25.45 21.75 -4.47
CA ARG A 461 -26.42 21.03 -3.61
C ARG A 461 -27.07 19.83 -4.31
N TYR A 462 -27.57 18.89 -3.52
CA TYR A 462 -28.24 17.69 -4.04
C TYR A 462 -29.40 18.03 -4.99
N THR A 463 -29.39 17.41 -6.17
CA THR A 463 -30.45 17.48 -7.18
C THR A 463 -30.52 16.21 -7.99
N THR A 464 -31.72 15.80 -8.40
CA THR A 464 -31.99 14.65 -9.28
C THR A 464 -32.20 15.04 -10.74
N SER A 465 -32.10 16.32 -11.09
CA SER A 465 -32.37 16.87 -12.42
C SER A 465 -31.14 16.90 -13.35
N THR A 466 -30.21 15.96 -13.20
CA THR A 466 -29.04 15.81 -14.09
C THR A 466 -29.27 14.75 -15.17
N VAL A 467 -28.43 14.74 -16.20
CA VAL A 467 -28.45 13.75 -17.30
C VAL A 467 -28.29 12.29 -16.83
N ILE A 468 -27.71 12.05 -15.64
CA ILE A 468 -27.57 10.72 -15.02
C ILE A 468 -28.39 10.55 -13.74
N GLY A 469 -29.37 11.43 -13.48
CA GLY A 469 -30.17 11.43 -12.25
C GLY A 469 -29.58 12.34 -11.18
N HIS A 470 -29.05 11.80 -10.09
CA HIS A 470 -28.47 12.60 -9.02
C HIS A 470 -27.05 13.10 -9.33
N ASN A 471 -26.60 14.14 -8.60
CA ASN A 471 -25.23 14.67 -8.65
C ASN A 471 -24.29 14.19 -7.53
N GLN A 472 -24.81 13.61 -6.45
CA GLN A 472 -24.00 13.16 -5.30
C GLN A 472 -23.06 12.01 -5.67
N PHE A 473 -21.73 12.18 -5.48
CA PHE A 473 -20.77 11.10 -5.75
C PHE A 473 -20.33 10.32 -4.51
N LEU A 474 -20.53 10.84 -3.29
CA LEU A 474 -20.33 10.09 -2.05
C LEU A 474 -21.66 10.01 -1.29
N ARG A 475 -22.18 8.80 -1.11
CA ARG A 475 -23.45 8.55 -0.42
C ARG A 475 -23.25 7.60 0.77
N MET A 476 -23.84 7.94 1.89
CA MET A 476 -23.85 7.13 3.12
C MET A 476 -25.20 7.25 3.81
N LEU A 477 -25.39 6.56 4.95
CA LEU A 477 -26.57 6.73 5.80
C LEU A 477 -26.86 8.22 6.05
N GLN A 478 -28.12 8.62 5.96
CA GLN A 478 -28.51 10.02 6.14
C GLN A 478 -28.38 10.44 7.63
N PRO A 479 -27.89 11.66 7.94
CA PRO A 479 -27.88 12.17 9.30
C PRO A 479 -29.29 12.39 9.85
N SER A 480 -29.41 12.33 11.17
CA SER A 480 -30.64 12.75 11.86
C SER A 480 -30.90 14.23 11.61
N TYR A 481 -32.17 14.59 11.43
CA TYR A 481 -32.65 15.98 11.32
C TYR A 481 -32.33 16.84 12.56
N THR A 482 -32.00 16.22 13.70
CA THR A 482 -31.51 16.89 14.92
C THR A 482 -30.08 17.43 14.77
N HIS A 483 -29.23 16.75 14.00
CA HIS A 483 -27.80 17.07 13.84
C HIS A 483 -27.51 17.93 12.61
N VAL A 484 -28.55 18.52 11.98
CA VAL A 484 -28.40 19.39 10.82
C VAL A 484 -29.36 20.59 10.94
N ARG A 485 -28.90 21.79 10.60
CA ARG A 485 -29.76 22.99 10.57
C ARG A 485 -29.57 23.82 9.31
N ARG A 486 -30.64 24.54 8.96
CA ARG A 486 -30.67 25.48 7.83
C ARG A 486 -30.96 26.89 8.31
N TYR A 487 -30.43 27.88 7.60
CA TYR A 487 -30.88 29.26 7.77
C TYR A 487 -32.21 29.47 7.05
N ASN A 488 -33.19 30.08 7.72
CA ASN A 488 -34.53 30.31 7.15
C ASN A 488 -34.78 31.75 6.66
N GLY A 489 -33.76 32.61 6.68
CA GLY A 489 -33.89 34.05 6.41
C GLY A 489 -33.84 34.92 7.67
N SER A 490 -33.97 34.33 8.86
CA SER A 490 -33.88 35.04 10.14
C SER A 490 -33.04 34.30 11.20
N ALA A 491 -33.16 32.97 11.27
CA ALA A 491 -32.48 32.13 12.26
C ALA A 491 -32.05 30.77 11.69
N TRP A 492 -31.14 30.10 12.40
CA TRP A 492 -30.77 28.71 12.16
C TRP A 492 -31.75 27.78 12.86
N VAL A 493 -32.58 27.09 12.08
CA VAL A 493 -33.65 26.22 12.57
C VAL A 493 -33.33 24.75 12.30
N ALA A 494 -33.78 23.87 13.19
CA ALA A 494 -33.74 22.42 12.98
C ALA A 494 -34.34 22.08 11.62
N THR A 495 -33.67 21.22 10.86
CA THR A 495 -34.30 20.63 9.68
C THR A 495 -35.45 19.73 10.11
N ASP A 496 -36.55 19.80 9.39
CA ASP A 496 -37.61 18.78 9.44
C ASP A 496 -37.36 17.72 8.36
N ALA A 497 -38.19 16.67 8.33
CA ALA A 497 -38.12 15.62 7.33
C ALA A 497 -38.38 16.09 5.88
N THR A 498 -38.76 17.37 5.66
CA THR A 498 -39.04 17.95 4.35
C THR A 498 -37.95 18.93 3.86
N THR A 499 -36.94 19.21 4.68
CA THR A 499 -35.97 20.30 4.43
C THR A 499 -34.50 19.90 4.47
N LEU A 500 -34.17 18.71 4.98
CA LEU A 500 -33.03 17.98 4.42
C LEU A 500 -33.36 17.59 2.96
N PRO A 501 -32.40 17.56 2.03
CA PRO A 501 -32.66 17.04 0.69
C PRO A 501 -32.97 15.53 0.77
N ASP A 502 -34.26 15.15 0.71
CA ASP A 502 -34.70 13.75 0.83
C ASP A 502 -34.03 12.91 -0.27
N GLY A 503 -33.39 11.81 0.14
CA GLY A 503 -32.60 10.94 -0.73
C GLY A 503 -31.11 11.31 -0.92
N ALA A 504 -30.60 12.40 -0.33
CA ALA A 504 -29.15 12.71 -0.32
C ALA A 504 -28.30 11.81 0.61
N GLY A 505 -28.85 10.65 0.97
CA GLY A 505 -28.25 9.62 1.80
C GLY A 505 -29.06 8.34 1.71
N TYR A 506 -28.63 7.28 2.39
CA TYR A 506 -29.40 6.06 2.57
C TYR A 506 -30.41 6.20 3.71
N THR A 507 -31.60 5.63 3.52
CA THR A 507 -32.63 5.58 4.55
C THR A 507 -32.11 4.88 5.81
N THR A 508 -32.31 5.50 6.97
CA THR A 508 -31.92 4.94 8.27
C THR A 508 -32.99 3.97 8.78
N GLY A 509 -32.57 2.82 9.30
CA GLY A 509 -33.45 1.80 9.87
C GLY A 509 -32.67 0.81 10.74
N SER A 510 -33.37 -0.04 11.49
CA SER A 510 -32.75 -1.07 12.32
C SER A 510 -32.11 -2.15 11.42
N PRO A 511 -30.79 -2.41 11.52
CA PRO A 511 -30.12 -3.36 10.65
C PRO A 511 -30.39 -4.80 11.11
N THR A 512 -31.22 -5.54 10.35
CA THR A 512 -31.54 -6.94 10.67
C THR A 512 -31.48 -7.84 9.44
N MET A 513 -31.17 -9.12 9.65
CA MET A 513 -31.14 -10.15 8.60
C MET A 513 -32.51 -10.48 7.99
N SER A 514 -33.62 -10.06 8.61
CA SER A 514 -34.99 -10.29 8.13
C SER A 514 -35.59 -9.10 7.38
N SER A 515 -34.92 -7.93 7.37
CA SER A 515 -35.39 -6.72 6.68
C SER A 515 -34.24 -5.98 5.98
N PHE A 516 -34.32 -5.83 4.66
CA PHE A 516 -33.29 -5.13 3.89
C PHE A 516 -33.49 -3.62 3.99
N THR A 517 -32.58 -2.95 4.69
CA THR A 517 -32.51 -1.49 4.77
C THR A 517 -31.42 -1.01 3.80
N ASP A 518 -31.77 -0.08 2.91
CA ASP A 518 -30.92 0.36 1.77
C ASP A 518 -29.52 0.86 2.19
N GLY A 519 -29.34 1.36 3.41
CA GLY A 519 -28.03 1.80 3.93
C GLY A 519 -27.06 0.70 4.34
N TYR A 520 -27.48 -0.58 4.26
CA TYR A 520 -26.67 -1.72 4.66
C TYR A 520 -26.62 -2.81 3.59
N PHE A 521 -25.56 -3.61 3.64
CA PHE A 521 -25.46 -4.90 2.97
C PHE A 521 -24.78 -5.88 3.93
N PHE A 522 -24.68 -7.17 3.57
CA PHE A 522 -24.08 -8.17 4.44
C PHE A 522 -22.93 -8.88 3.74
N ASP A 523 -21.74 -8.80 4.33
CA ASP A 523 -20.57 -9.55 3.91
C ASP A 523 -20.50 -10.87 4.70
N MET A 524 -20.52 -12.00 3.97
CA MET A 524 -20.50 -13.34 4.57
C MET A 524 -19.15 -13.82 5.08
N ARG A 525 -18.09 -13.03 4.90
CA ARG A 525 -16.85 -13.21 5.66
C ARG A 525 -16.98 -12.50 7.00
N ARG A 526 -17.54 -11.28 7.01
CA ARG A 526 -17.72 -10.42 8.19
C ARG A 526 -18.90 -10.87 9.07
N ALA A 527 -18.75 -12.05 9.67
CA ALA A 527 -19.75 -12.67 10.53
C ALA A 527 -19.16 -13.05 11.90
N THR A 528 -19.93 -12.79 12.96
CA THR A 528 -19.63 -13.29 14.30
C THR A 528 -19.59 -14.83 14.25
N ASN A 529 -18.57 -15.41 14.87
CA ASN A 529 -18.30 -16.86 14.87
C ASN A 529 -17.98 -17.45 13.48
N ASN A 530 -17.49 -16.64 12.52
CA ASN A 530 -16.85 -17.18 11.32
C ASN A 530 -15.45 -17.74 11.65
N SER A 531 -15.41 -19.01 12.08
CA SER A 531 -14.15 -19.76 12.24
C SER A 531 -13.62 -20.36 10.94
N GLY A 532 -14.23 -20.07 9.77
CA GLY A 532 -13.89 -20.64 8.46
C GLY A 532 -14.36 -22.09 8.24
N LEU A 533 -14.75 -22.77 9.33
CA LEU A 533 -14.96 -24.22 9.40
C LEU A 533 -16.43 -24.60 9.47
N ALA A 534 -16.77 -25.74 8.85
CA ALA A 534 -18.09 -26.36 8.96
C ALA A 534 -18.38 -26.83 10.39
N ALA A 535 -17.47 -27.61 10.97
CA ALA A 535 -17.52 -28.06 12.36
C ALA A 535 -16.09 -28.30 12.87
N LEU A 536 -15.81 -27.99 14.14
CA LEU A 536 -14.63 -28.49 14.83
C LEU A 536 -15.01 -29.64 15.77
N GLY A 537 -14.25 -30.72 15.64
CA GLY A 537 -14.37 -31.95 16.42
C GLY A 537 -15.20 -33.04 15.74
N ALA A 538 -14.80 -34.30 15.95
CA ALA A 538 -15.54 -35.51 15.59
C ALA A 538 -16.89 -35.69 16.36
N SER A 539 -17.39 -34.60 16.97
CA SER A 539 -18.57 -34.49 17.82
C SER A 539 -19.40 -33.22 17.56
N GLY A 540 -19.00 -32.33 16.64
CA GLY A 540 -19.81 -31.20 16.17
C GLY A 540 -20.03 -30.02 17.15
N SER A 541 -19.34 -29.97 18.29
CA SER A 541 -19.75 -29.13 19.43
C SER A 541 -19.44 -27.63 19.35
N PHE A 542 -18.60 -27.13 18.44
CA PHE A 542 -18.25 -25.70 18.43
C PHE A 542 -19.43 -24.77 18.10
N ARG A 543 -20.31 -25.18 17.19
CA ARG A 543 -21.46 -24.38 16.74
C ARG A 543 -22.70 -24.53 17.63
N SER A 544 -22.76 -25.54 18.51
CA SER A 544 -23.92 -25.74 19.40
C SER A 544 -24.07 -24.68 20.48
N SER A 545 -22.98 -23.96 20.77
CA SER A 545 -22.94 -22.79 21.65
C SER A 545 -22.71 -21.47 20.92
N ASN A 546 -22.19 -21.49 19.68
CA ASN A 546 -21.76 -20.30 18.94
C ASN A 546 -22.41 -20.23 17.55
N ALA A 547 -23.56 -19.57 17.45
CA ALA A 547 -24.25 -19.37 16.17
C ALA A 547 -23.43 -18.46 15.24
N TYR A 548 -23.31 -18.85 13.97
CA TYR A 548 -22.75 -18.00 12.92
C TYR A 548 -23.75 -16.90 12.57
N THR A 549 -23.34 -15.63 12.71
CA THR A 549 -24.24 -14.48 12.57
C THR A 549 -23.56 -13.38 11.76
N PRO A 550 -23.97 -13.17 10.49
CA PRO A 550 -23.49 -12.06 9.68
C PRO A 550 -23.69 -10.70 10.34
N ARG A 551 -22.74 -9.80 10.12
CA ARG A 551 -22.81 -8.43 10.63
C ARG A 551 -23.26 -7.49 9.51
N PRO A 552 -24.14 -6.53 9.79
CA PRO A 552 -24.52 -5.51 8.82
C PRO A 552 -23.31 -4.61 8.53
N ILE A 553 -23.08 -4.31 7.25
CA ILE A 553 -22.03 -3.42 6.79
C ILE A 553 -22.68 -2.11 6.32
N ALA A 554 -22.39 -1.02 7.01
CA ALA A 554 -22.82 0.33 6.65
C ALA A 554 -22.12 0.79 5.36
N LYS A 555 -22.92 1.29 4.41
CA LYS A 555 -22.44 1.70 3.08
C LYS A 555 -21.80 3.07 3.10
N ILE A 556 -20.58 3.16 2.57
CA ILE A 556 -19.94 4.40 2.14
C ILE A 556 -19.68 4.27 0.62
N ASP A 557 -20.64 4.72 -0.18
CA ASP A 557 -20.62 4.50 -1.64
C ASP A 557 -19.95 5.67 -2.35
N PHE A 558 -18.87 5.37 -3.07
CA PHE A 558 -18.10 6.31 -3.90
C PHE A 558 -18.34 6.00 -5.38
N ASP A 559 -19.12 6.86 -6.04
CA ASP A 559 -19.47 6.76 -7.45
C ASP A 559 -18.39 7.38 -8.33
N LEU A 560 -17.64 6.53 -9.02
CA LEU A 560 -16.50 6.91 -9.86
C LEU A 560 -16.91 7.70 -11.11
N THR A 561 -18.09 7.41 -11.67
CA THR A 561 -18.64 8.14 -12.82
C THR A 561 -18.98 9.58 -12.42
N ARG A 562 -19.61 9.78 -11.27
CA ARG A 562 -19.95 11.10 -10.74
C ARG A 562 -18.73 11.86 -10.23
N PHE A 563 -17.78 11.17 -9.62
CA PHE A 563 -16.51 11.75 -9.23
C PHE A 563 -15.74 12.25 -10.46
N ARG A 564 -15.71 11.50 -11.55
CA ARG A 564 -15.13 11.94 -12.84
C ARG A 564 -15.76 13.24 -13.35
N MET A 565 -17.09 13.29 -13.42
CA MET A 565 -17.82 14.50 -13.83
C MET A 565 -17.50 15.70 -12.93
N CYS A 566 -17.32 15.46 -11.63
CA CYS A 566 -16.94 16.49 -10.67
C CYS A 566 -15.54 17.05 -10.93
N VAL A 567 -14.57 16.17 -11.16
CA VAL A 567 -13.19 16.57 -11.42
C VAL A 567 -13.07 17.32 -12.76
N GLU A 568 -13.63 16.80 -13.85
CA GLU A 568 -13.63 17.47 -15.17
C GLU A 568 -14.28 18.88 -15.08
N ARG A 569 -15.46 18.98 -14.44
CA ARG A 569 -16.16 20.26 -14.24
C ARG A 569 -15.38 21.26 -13.37
N THR A 570 -14.61 20.79 -12.40
CA THR A 570 -13.86 21.65 -11.47
C THR A 570 -12.49 22.05 -12.03
N LEU A 571 -11.78 21.14 -12.72
CA LEU A 571 -10.49 21.42 -13.35
C LEU A 571 -10.60 22.45 -14.49
N SER A 572 -11.68 22.40 -15.26
CA SER A 572 -11.99 23.41 -16.28
C SER A 572 -12.50 24.74 -15.71
N GLY A 573 -12.61 24.87 -14.38
CA GLY A 573 -13.10 26.04 -13.67
C GLY A 573 -12.03 27.06 -13.27
N THR A 574 -12.45 28.32 -13.14
CA THR A 574 -11.65 29.42 -12.59
C THR A 574 -12.00 29.65 -11.12
N SER A 575 -11.00 29.64 -10.23
CA SER A 575 -11.20 29.80 -8.79
C SER A 575 -11.90 31.13 -8.45
N GLY A 576 -12.87 31.08 -7.54
CA GLY A 576 -13.66 32.24 -7.11
C GLY A 576 -14.52 32.88 -8.21
N ASN A 577 -14.85 32.13 -9.27
CA ASN A 577 -15.60 32.64 -10.42
C ASN A 577 -16.57 31.59 -10.99
N TYR A 578 -17.69 32.03 -11.56
CA TYR A 578 -18.71 31.19 -12.20
C TYR A 578 -18.17 30.39 -13.41
N ALA A 579 -17.11 30.86 -14.07
CA ALA A 579 -16.61 30.29 -15.31
C ALA A 579 -16.00 28.88 -15.12
N ALA A 580 -16.51 27.92 -15.89
CA ALA A 580 -15.87 26.62 -16.15
C ALA A 580 -16.25 26.12 -17.55
N SER A 581 -15.27 25.65 -18.34
CA SER A 581 -15.47 25.37 -19.78
C SER A 581 -16.06 24.00 -20.10
N ASP A 582 -15.85 22.98 -19.26
CA ASP A 582 -16.30 21.64 -19.60
C ASP A 582 -17.79 21.50 -19.28
N THR A 583 -18.55 21.19 -20.33
CA THR A 583 -20.01 21.09 -20.29
C THR A 583 -20.51 19.68 -20.55
N ALA A 584 -19.63 18.71 -20.82
CA ALA A 584 -19.96 17.30 -21.05
C ALA A 584 -18.83 16.35 -20.60
N SER A 585 -19.20 15.10 -20.29
CA SER A 585 -18.27 14.00 -19.97
C SER A 585 -18.64 12.74 -20.75
N THR A 586 -17.67 11.91 -21.13
CA THR A 586 -17.92 10.64 -21.85
C THR A 586 -18.00 9.49 -20.86
N ILE A 587 -19.22 9.04 -20.58
CA ILE A 587 -19.54 8.12 -19.47
C ILE A 587 -20.64 7.12 -19.84
N TYR A 588 -20.76 6.06 -19.05
CA TYR A 588 -21.96 5.23 -19.01
C TYR A 588 -23.09 5.93 -18.25
N VAL A 589 -24.34 5.62 -18.58
CA VAL A 589 -25.51 6.08 -17.83
C VAL A 589 -25.72 5.17 -16.63
N VAL A 590 -25.60 5.78 -15.45
CA VAL A 590 -25.64 5.12 -14.14
C VAL A 590 -26.98 5.26 -13.40
N SER A 591 -27.97 5.88 -14.04
CA SER A 591 -29.36 5.88 -13.56
C SER A 591 -30.05 4.53 -13.82
N ALA A 592 -31.21 4.33 -13.19
CA ALA A 592 -32.01 3.12 -13.38
C ALA A 592 -32.29 2.87 -14.89
N PRO A 593 -32.13 1.62 -15.37
CA PRO A 593 -32.29 1.32 -16.79
C PRO A 593 -33.75 1.43 -17.24
N ASN A 594 -33.94 2.04 -18.39
CA ASN A 594 -35.21 2.17 -19.11
C ASN A 594 -34.94 2.21 -20.63
N SER A 595 -35.99 2.13 -21.44
CA SER A 595 -35.87 2.10 -22.90
C SER A 595 -35.15 3.31 -23.51
N GLY A 596 -35.20 4.48 -22.86
CA GLY A 596 -34.54 5.70 -23.31
C GLY A 596 -33.05 5.82 -22.98
N ASN A 597 -32.54 5.05 -22.00
CA ASN A 597 -31.12 5.08 -21.63
C ASN A 597 -30.36 3.75 -21.83
N TRP A 598 -31.05 2.67 -22.18
CA TRP A 598 -30.49 1.31 -22.21
C TRP A 598 -29.22 1.15 -23.04
N THR A 599 -29.13 1.80 -24.21
CA THR A 599 -27.96 1.72 -25.11
C THR A 599 -26.66 2.22 -24.47
N ASN A 600 -26.75 3.16 -23.53
CA ASN A 600 -25.58 3.66 -22.78
C ASN A 600 -25.58 3.23 -21.31
N SER A 601 -26.53 2.39 -20.87
CA SER A 601 -26.64 2.01 -19.46
C SER A 601 -25.43 1.21 -19.01
N ILE A 602 -24.89 1.52 -17.84
CA ILE A 602 -23.81 0.74 -17.24
C ILE A 602 -24.24 -0.72 -17.00
N PHE A 603 -25.52 -0.94 -16.66
CA PHE A 603 -26.12 -2.25 -16.36
C PHE A 603 -26.42 -3.11 -17.60
N ASN A 604 -26.18 -2.57 -18.80
CA ASN A 604 -26.24 -3.29 -20.06
C ASN A 604 -24.84 -3.83 -20.41
N PRO A 605 -24.60 -5.15 -20.49
CA PRO A 605 -23.31 -5.71 -20.89
C PRO A 605 -22.82 -5.15 -22.24
N SER A 606 -23.73 -4.97 -23.19
CA SER A 606 -23.45 -4.41 -24.53
C SER A 606 -23.61 -2.89 -24.60
N GLY A 607 -23.76 -2.21 -23.46
CA GLY A 607 -23.84 -0.75 -23.40
C GLY A 607 -22.52 -0.10 -23.77
N THR A 608 -22.57 1.13 -24.28
CA THR A 608 -21.38 1.93 -24.62
C THR A 608 -21.40 3.29 -23.93
N ALA A 609 -20.23 3.79 -23.51
CA ALA A 609 -20.10 5.15 -23.00
C ALA A 609 -20.40 6.18 -24.10
N ALA A 610 -20.96 7.34 -23.72
CA ALA A 610 -21.25 8.43 -24.64
C ALA A 610 -21.09 9.78 -23.94
N ALA A 611 -20.90 10.85 -24.71
CA ALA A 611 -20.89 12.22 -24.18
C ALA A 611 -22.26 12.56 -23.56
N LYS A 612 -22.26 13.02 -22.30
CA LYS A 612 -23.43 13.45 -21.53
C LYS A 612 -23.15 14.82 -20.91
N SER A 613 -24.09 15.76 -21.05
CA SER A 613 -23.91 17.14 -20.59
C SER A 613 -23.96 17.27 -19.06
N LEU A 614 -23.09 18.09 -18.46
CA LEU A 614 -22.91 18.22 -17.02
C LEU A 614 -23.89 19.21 -16.35
N GLY A 615 -24.77 19.86 -17.11
CA GLY A 615 -25.66 20.92 -16.60
C GLY A 615 -27.03 20.42 -16.17
N LEU A 616 -27.93 21.36 -15.90
CA LEU A 616 -29.32 21.08 -15.51
C LEU A 616 -30.35 21.58 -16.54
N GLY A 617 -31.63 21.27 -16.29
CA GLY A 617 -32.76 21.63 -17.16
C GLY A 617 -32.94 20.64 -18.32
N GLY A 618 -33.97 20.83 -19.14
CA GLY A 618 -34.35 19.88 -20.20
C GLY A 618 -33.29 19.62 -21.27
N SER A 619 -32.34 20.54 -21.45
CA SER A 619 -31.19 20.38 -22.36
C SER A 619 -29.87 20.07 -21.65
N PHE A 620 -29.85 20.03 -20.31
CA PHE A 620 -28.67 19.79 -19.47
C PHE A 620 -27.47 20.71 -19.77
N THR A 621 -27.73 21.95 -20.20
CA THR A 621 -26.73 22.98 -20.51
C THR A 621 -26.80 24.20 -19.58
N THR A 622 -27.72 24.22 -18.61
CA THR A 622 -27.84 25.32 -17.65
C THR A 622 -26.73 25.25 -16.61
N PHE A 623 -25.95 26.33 -16.53
CA PHE A 623 -24.84 26.56 -15.59
C PHE A 623 -24.83 28.04 -15.13
N PRO A 624 -24.02 28.40 -14.11
CA PRO A 624 -23.72 29.78 -13.78
C PRO A 624 -23.10 30.58 -14.94
N THR A 625 -23.51 31.84 -15.05
CA THR A 625 -22.95 32.84 -15.98
C THR A 625 -22.75 34.16 -15.23
N SER A 626 -22.12 35.15 -15.87
CA SER A 626 -21.97 36.51 -15.32
C SER A 626 -23.29 37.19 -14.93
N THR A 627 -24.43 36.73 -15.46
CA THR A 627 -25.77 37.25 -15.14
C THR A 627 -26.61 36.27 -14.29
N THR A 628 -26.11 35.06 -14.03
CA THR A 628 -26.84 33.99 -13.33
C THR A 628 -25.95 33.29 -12.29
N LEU A 629 -25.25 34.08 -11.47
CA LEU A 629 -24.26 33.62 -10.47
C LEU A 629 -24.83 32.60 -9.46
N THR A 630 -26.12 32.67 -9.17
CA THR A 630 -26.86 31.78 -8.25
C THR A 630 -27.46 30.54 -8.94
N ALA A 631 -27.27 30.37 -10.25
CA ALA A 631 -27.67 29.14 -10.93
C ALA A 631 -26.90 27.93 -10.36
N GLN A 632 -27.45 26.73 -10.55
CA GLN A 632 -26.82 25.51 -10.06
C GLN A 632 -25.68 25.07 -10.98
N ASP A 633 -24.58 24.61 -10.37
CA ASP A 633 -23.47 23.94 -11.04
C ASP A 633 -23.30 22.57 -10.37
N PRO A 634 -24.03 21.54 -10.85
CA PRO A 634 -24.33 20.37 -10.05
C PRO A 634 -23.10 19.52 -9.73
N TYR A 635 -22.02 19.61 -10.53
CA TYR A 635 -20.82 18.81 -10.38
C TYR A 635 -19.58 19.60 -9.93
N ARG A 636 -19.64 20.93 -9.77
CA ARG A 636 -18.46 21.68 -9.36
C ARG A 636 -18.20 21.59 -7.85
N MET A 637 -16.93 21.52 -7.42
CA MET A 637 -16.56 21.65 -6.00
C MET A 637 -16.59 23.11 -5.55
N TYR A 638 -16.94 23.35 -4.29
CA TYR A 638 -16.89 24.67 -3.66
C TYR A 638 -16.12 24.61 -2.34
N LEU A 639 -15.43 25.68 -1.98
CA LEU A 639 -14.80 25.88 -0.68
C LEU A 639 -15.87 25.99 0.41
N ALA A 640 -15.66 25.35 1.56
CA ALA A 640 -16.53 25.57 2.71
C ALA A 640 -16.30 26.97 3.29
N PRO A 641 -17.35 27.79 3.49
CA PRO A 641 -17.20 29.10 4.13
C PRO A 641 -16.70 28.98 5.56
N SER A 642 -15.72 29.81 5.95
CA SER A 642 -15.09 29.77 7.28
C SER A 642 -15.96 30.30 8.43
N ALA A 643 -17.00 31.08 8.12
CA ALA A 643 -17.96 31.64 9.09
C ALA A 643 -19.41 31.53 8.57
N PRO A 644 -19.94 30.30 8.39
CA PRO A 644 -21.19 30.04 7.68
C PRO A 644 -22.42 30.65 8.36
N THR A 645 -22.37 30.92 9.66
CA THR A 645 -23.43 31.60 10.44
C THR A 645 -23.46 33.11 10.26
N SER A 646 -22.41 33.73 9.71
CA SER A 646 -22.32 35.19 9.62
C SER A 646 -23.25 35.76 8.54
N ALA A 647 -23.87 36.90 8.83
CA ALA A 647 -24.82 37.55 7.92
C ALA A 647 -24.18 37.86 6.54
N ALA A 648 -22.91 38.26 6.51
CA ALA A 648 -22.17 38.52 5.28
C ALA A 648 -22.03 37.26 4.40
N VAL A 649 -21.64 36.11 4.97
CA VAL A 649 -21.52 34.84 4.25
C VAL A 649 -22.89 34.34 3.78
N ILE A 650 -23.92 34.46 4.60
CA ILE A 650 -25.30 34.11 4.23
C ILE A 650 -25.76 34.94 3.02
N THR A 651 -25.53 36.25 3.03
CA THR A 651 -25.84 37.12 1.88
C THR A 651 -25.01 36.74 0.66
N GLN A 652 -23.71 36.47 0.82
CA GLN A 652 -22.81 36.09 -0.28
C GLN A 652 -23.27 34.81 -0.98
N ILE A 653 -23.61 33.76 -0.22
CA ILE A 653 -24.16 32.49 -0.77
C ILE A 653 -25.45 32.74 -1.55
N ALA A 654 -26.28 33.68 -1.10
CA ALA A 654 -27.56 34.00 -1.73
C ALA A 654 -27.47 34.90 -2.98
N THR A 655 -26.35 35.61 -3.21
CA THR A 655 -26.21 36.60 -4.30
C THR A 655 -25.12 36.25 -5.31
N ASP A 656 -23.95 35.82 -4.85
CA ASP A 656 -22.84 35.33 -5.67
C ASP A 656 -22.07 34.23 -4.92
N PRO A 657 -22.58 32.98 -4.95
CA PRO A 657 -21.88 31.84 -4.39
C PRO A 657 -20.64 31.44 -5.21
N SER A 658 -20.40 32.04 -6.38
CA SER A 658 -19.29 31.66 -7.26
C SER A 658 -17.92 32.04 -6.69
N VAL A 659 -17.87 32.98 -5.74
CA VAL A 659 -16.65 33.31 -4.96
C VAL A 659 -16.09 32.12 -4.16
N TYR A 660 -16.91 31.11 -3.88
CA TYR A 660 -16.48 29.87 -3.23
C TYR A 660 -16.12 28.77 -4.24
N ALA A 661 -16.29 28.98 -5.55
CA ALA A 661 -16.12 27.92 -6.53
C ALA A 661 -14.64 27.55 -6.71
N VAL A 662 -14.31 26.26 -6.58
CA VAL A 662 -12.95 25.74 -6.81
C VAL A 662 -12.64 25.74 -8.30
N GLY A 663 -11.39 25.98 -8.67
CA GLY A 663 -10.91 25.91 -10.06
C GLY A 663 -9.65 25.04 -10.24
N GLY A 664 -9.23 24.82 -11.48
CA GLY A 664 -8.07 23.98 -11.80
C GLY A 664 -6.78 24.43 -11.12
N ALA A 665 -6.56 25.75 -11.00
CA ALA A 665 -5.39 26.33 -10.34
C ALA A 665 -5.34 26.06 -8.81
N ASP A 666 -6.43 25.62 -8.18
CA ASP A 666 -6.45 25.21 -6.78
C ASP A 666 -6.01 23.76 -6.61
N LEU A 667 -6.17 22.94 -7.67
CA LEU A 667 -6.08 21.49 -7.62
C LEU A 667 -4.80 20.94 -8.24
N VAL A 668 -4.30 21.55 -9.32
CA VAL A 668 -3.18 21.03 -10.13
C VAL A 668 -2.20 22.14 -10.54
N SER A 669 -0.92 21.77 -10.69
CA SER A 669 0.13 22.62 -11.25
C SER A 669 1.32 21.78 -11.71
N ASN A 670 2.04 22.28 -12.72
CA ASN A 670 3.28 21.69 -13.21
C ASN A 670 4.53 22.10 -12.39
N SER A 671 4.44 23.16 -11.58
CA SER A 671 5.60 23.74 -10.87
C SER A 671 5.39 23.97 -9.36
N SER A 672 4.14 24.06 -8.90
CA SER A 672 3.82 24.35 -7.49
C SER A 672 3.09 23.19 -6.85
N LYS A 673 3.36 22.89 -5.56
CA LYS A 673 2.60 21.89 -4.82
C LYS A 673 1.12 22.30 -4.73
N LYS A 674 0.25 21.34 -5.01
CA LYS A 674 -1.21 21.41 -5.08
C LYS A 674 -1.78 20.03 -4.70
N PRO A 675 -3.08 19.91 -4.37
CA PRO A 675 -3.66 18.64 -3.91
C PRO A 675 -3.41 17.46 -4.85
N TRP A 676 -3.53 17.65 -6.16
CA TRP A 676 -3.27 16.62 -7.17
C TRP A 676 -1.98 16.89 -7.95
N TYR A 677 -0.92 17.33 -7.24
CA TYR A 677 0.40 17.58 -7.83
C TYR A 677 0.98 16.33 -8.53
N ASP A 678 0.69 15.15 -7.99
CA ASP A 678 1.17 13.84 -8.45
C ASP A 678 0.12 13.08 -9.28
N GLY A 679 -0.99 13.74 -9.64
CA GLY A 679 -2.19 13.13 -10.21
C GLY A 679 -3.33 13.01 -9.20
N VAL A 680 -4.47 12.43 -9.63
CA VAL A 680 -5.72 12.48 -8.85
C VAL A 680 -5.68 11.47 -7.71
N THR A 681 -5.76 11.95 -6.47
CA THR A 681 -5.62 11.13 -5.26
C THR A 681 -6.77 11.38 -4.29
N VAL A 682 -7.33 10.29 -3.75
CA VAL A 682 -8.46 10.29 -2.83
C VAL A 682 -8.17 9.36 -1.64
N TYR A 683 -8.35 9.87 -0.42
CA TYR A 683 -8.38 9.06 0.79
C TYR A 683 -9.73 9.18 1.50
N ILE A 684 -10.34 8.04 1.86
CA ILE A 684 -11.52 8.00 2.72
C ILE A 684 -11.12 7.43 4.08
N HIS A 685 -11.08 8.30 5.09
CA HIS A 685 -10.98 7.94 6.49
C HIS A 685 -12.36 7.51 6.99
N SER A 686 -12.56 6.20 7.14
CA SER A 686 -13.71 5.64 7.86
C SER A 686 -13.37 5.67 9.36
N VAL A 687 -14.02 6.57 10.10
CA VAL A 687 -13.67 6.85 11.50
C VAL A 687 -14.02 5.64 12.38
N ASP A 688 -13.14 5.32 13.33
CA ASP A 688 -13.25 4.17 14.24
C ASP A 688 -13.41 2.79 13.54
N ALA A 689 -13.10 2.66 12.24
CA ALA A 689 -13.14 1.38 11.51
C ALA A 689 -12.19 0.30 12.10
N GLU A 690 -11.18 0.73 12.86
CA GLU A 690 -10.14 -0.12 13.47
C GLU A 690 -10.49 -0.53 14.91
N LYS A 691 -10.97 0.43 15.72
CA LYS A 691 -11.33 0.26 17.14
C LYS A 691 -12.54 -0.66 17.35
N ARG A 692 -12.32 -1.94 17.67
CA ARG A 692 -13.36 -2.98 17.83
C ARG A 692 -13.74 -3.27 19.27
N ALA A 693 -14.08 -2.26 20.06
CA ALA A 693 -14.46 -2.52 21.45
C ALA A 693 -15.79 -3.30 21.53
N LYS A 694 -15.93 -4.11 22.58
CA LYS A 694 -17.17 -4.84 22.87
C LYS A 694 -17.55 -4.71 24.32
N THR A 695 -18.82 -4.40 24.56
CA THR A 695 -19.42 -4.42 25.89
C THR A 695 -20.47 -5.52 25.92
N SER A 696 -20.29 -6.53 26.77
CA SER A 696 -21.20 -7.69 26.88
C SER A 696 -21.49 -8.40 25.55
N GLY A 697 -20.51 -8.45 24.65
CA GLY A 697 -20.62 -9.10 23.33
C GLY A 697 -21.18 -8.22 22.21
N VAL A 698 -21.81 -7.09 22.52
CA VAL A 698 -22.28 -6.09 21.55
C VAL A 698 -21.09 -5.24 21.09
N PRO A 699 -20.86 -5.07 19.77
CA PRO A 699 -19.87 -4.13 19.25
C PRO A 699 -20.20 -2.69 19.68
N ASP A 700 -19.18 -1.89 19.96
CA ASP A 700 -19.32 -0.47 20.31
C ASP A 700 -19.68 0.43 19.12
N ARG A 701 -19.82 -0.12 17.91
CA ARG A 701 -19.99 0.58 16.63
C ARG A 701 -20.71 -0.31 15.61
N ILE A 702 -21.24 0.28 14.55
CA ILE A 702 -21.62 -0.46 13.33
C ILE A 702 -20.36 -0.72 12.48
N ASP A 703 -20.27 -1.91 11.88
CA ASP A 703 -19.20 -2.23 10.92
C ASP A 703 -19.46 -1.52 9.58
N SER A 704 -18.44 -0.94 8.97
CA SER A 704 -18.53 -0.15 7.74
C SER A 704 -17.74 -0.77 6.58
N GLY A 705 -17.94 -0.25 5.37
CA GLY A 705 -17.13 -0.58 4.21
C GLY A 705 -17.32 0.42 3.07
N VAL A 706 -16.23 0.77 2.40
CA VAL A 706 -16.26 1.70 1.26
C VAL A 706 -16.54 0.93 -0.03
N ARG A 707 -17.47 1.40 -0.86
CA ARG A 707 -17.81 0.75 -2.11
C ARG A 707 -17.43 1.64 -3.29
N LEU A 708 -16.50 1.16 -4.11
CA LEU A 708 -16.12 1.79 -5.37
C LEU A 708 -17.08 1.28 -6.45
N TRP A 709 -17.99 2.15 -6.87
CA TRP A 709 -19.13 1.82 -7.72
C TRP A 709 -19.12 2.66 -9.01
N ASN A 710 -19.77 2.15 -10.07
CA ASN A 710 -19.82 2.77 -11.40
C ASN A 710 -18.43 3.03 -12.02
N GLY A 711 -17.51 2.09 -11.87
CA GLY A 711 -16.12 2.19 -12.36
C GLY A 711 -15.88 1.75 -13.81
N ARG A 712 -16.93 1.43 -14.58
CA ARG A 712 -16.80 0.89 -15.95
C ARG A 712 -16.32 1.95 -16.93
N GLY A 713 -15.37 1.58 -17.79
CA GLY A 713 -14.63 2.47 -18.67
C GLY A 713 -13.52 3.23 -17.92
N PRO A 714 -12.77 4.12 -18.60
CA PRO A 714 -11.68 4.86 -17.97
C PRO A 714 -12.15 5.73 -16.80
N ILE A 715 -11.52 5.54 -15.64
CA ILE A 715 -11.68 6.40 -14.47
C ILE A 715 -11.02 7.76 -14.75
N ILE A 716 -11.35 8.77 -13.95
CA ILE A 716 -10.73 10.10 -14.05
C ILE A 716 -9.20 10.04 -13.98
N SER A 717 -8.55 10.86 -14.80
CA SER A 717 -7.12 11.14 -14.76
C SER A 717 -6.91 12.59 -15.16
N LEU A 718 -5.77 13.18 -14.80
CA LEU A 718 -5.29 14.39 -15.46
C LEU A 718 -4.99 14.13 -16.94
N ASP A 719 -5.10 15.16 -17.77
CA ASP A 719 -4.65 15.12 -19.16
C ASP A 719 -3.11 15.08 -19.22
N GLY A 720 -2.57 14.04 -19.87
CA GLY A 720 -1.13 13.85 -20.01
C GLY A 720 -0.46 14.83 -20.98
N THR A 721 -1.21 15.56 -21.82
CA THR A 721 -0.60 16.61 -22.67
C THR A 721 -0.33 17.89 -21.89
N THR A 722 -1.21 18.23 -20.95
CA THR A 722 -1.12 19.41 -20.07
C THR A 722 -0.30 19.12 -18.81
N TYR A 723 -0.42 17.91 -18.25
CA TYR A 723 0.21 17.47 -17.00
C TYR A 723 1.01 16.17 -17.22
N PRO A 724 2.16 16.24 -17.93
CA PRO A 724 3.00 15.07 -18.17
C PRO A 724 3.56 14.51 -16.85
N ASN A 725 3.67 13.19 -16.77
CA ASN A 725 4.14 12.44 -15.60
C ASN A 725 3.27 12.60 -14.33
N LYS A 726 1.99 12.94 -14.50
CA LYS A 726 1.01 13.23 -13.43
C LYS A 726 -0.36 12.60 -13.72
N THR A 727 -0.42 11.60 -14.59
CA THR A 727 -1.67 10.93 -14.97
C THR A 727 -2.03 9.79 -14.01
N GLY A 728 -3.23 9.23 -14.15
CA GLY A 728 -3.74 8.16 -13.30
C GLY A 728 -4.55 8.61 -12.09
N PHE A 729 -4.97 7.62 -11.30
CA PHE A 729 -5.84 7.79 -10.13
C PHE A 729 -5.46 6.84 -9.00
N THR A 730 -5.41 7.33 -7.76
CA THR A 730 -5.18 6.50 -6.58
C THR A 730 -6.27 6.73 -5.54
N PHE A 731 -6.97 5.65 -5.20
CA PHE A 731 -7.92 5.58 -4.10
C PHE A 731 -7.30 4.85 -2.90
N CYS A 732 -7.49 5.37 -1.70
CA CYS A 732 -7.10 4.69 -0.47
C CYS A 732 -8.12 4.83 0.66
N THR A 733 -8.22 3.84 1.54
CA THR A 733 -9.01 3.88 2.78
C THR A 733 -8.38 3.01 3.86
N ASN A 734 -8.65 3.32 5.12
CA ASN A 734 -8.29 2.45 6.24
C ASN A 734 -9.29 1.30 6.50
N ASP A 735 -10.46 1.33 5.86
CA ASP A 735 -11.53 0.33 5.98
C ASP A 735 -11.34 -0.82 4.96
N ALA A 736 -12.27 -1.78 4.96
CA ALA A 736 -12.44 -2.69 3.84
C ALA A 736 -13.14 -1.98 2.66
N ALA A 737 -12.62 -2.19 1.45
CA ALA A 737 -13.16 -1.70 0.20
C ALA A 737 -13.84 -2.81 -0.62
N TYR A 738 -14.86 -2.44 -1.39
CA TYR A 738 -15.62 -3.31 -2.28
C TYR A 738 -15.66 -2.68 -3.68
N ILE A 739 -15.01 -3.30 -4.66
CA ILE A 739 -15.06 -2.85 -6.05
C ILE A 739 -16.18 -3.62 -6.75
N ILE A 740 -17.13 -2.91 -7.35
CA ILE A 740 -18.34 -3.52 -7.90
C ILE A 740 -18.50 -3.23 -9.39
N GLY A 741 -18.51 -4.30 -10.18
CA GLY A 741 -18.51 -4.27 -11.64
C GLY A 741 -17.12 -4.16 -12.25
N HIS A 742 -17.09 -3.87 -13.55
CA HIS A 742 -15.84 -3.53 -14.23
C HIS A 742 -15.27 -2.23 -13.64
N PHE A 743 -13.95 -2.16 -13.53
CA PHE A 743 -13.26 -1.04 -12.88
C PHE A 743 -12.06 -0.59 -13.73
N ASN A 744 -12.10 0.66 -14.17
CA ASN A 744 -11.12 1.27 -15.10
C ASN A 744 -10.95 0.45 -16.40
N ALA A 745 -11.99 -0.29 -16.79
CA ALA A 745 -12.02 -1.23 -17.89
C ALA A 745 -13.43 -1.25 -18.50
N ASP A 746 -13.56 -1.42 -19.81
CA ASP A 746 -14.85 -1.35 -20.50
C ASP A 746 -15.67 -2.66 -20.45
N GLY A 747 -15.05 -3.77 -20.04
CA GLY A 747 -15.68 -5.07 -19.87
C GLY A 747 -15.65 -5.97 -21.11
N THR A 748 -15.03 -5.53 -22.21
CA THR A 748 -14.91 -6.27 -23.47
C THR A 748 -13.70 -7.20 -23.43
N ILE A 749 -13.90 -8.39 -22.88
CA ILE A 749 -12.80 -9.34 -22.66
C ILE A 749 -12.13 -9.83 -23.94
N ASN A 750 -10.81 -9.60 -24.04
CA ASN A 750 -9.91 -10.31 -24.93
C ASN A 750 -9.04 -11.29 -24.12
N SER A 751 -9.38 -12.59 -24.19
CA SER A 751 -8.68 -13.66 -23.48
C SER A 751 -7.43 -14.20 -24.21
N THR A 752 -7.06 -13.62 -25.36
CA THR A 752 -5.95 -14.11 -26.19
C THR A 752 -4.61 -13.68 -25.60
N THR A 753 -3.92 -14.59 -24.90
CA THR A 753 -2.68 -14.30 -24.13
C THR A 753 -1.51 -13.74 -24.95
N THR A 754 -1.57 -13.84 -26.28
CA THR A 754 -0.57 -13.33 -27.23
C THR A 754 -0.96 -11.99 -27.88
N ALA A 755 -2.17 -11.48 -27.67
CA ALA A 755 -2.61 -10.21 -28.22
C ALA A 755 -1.98 -9.04 -27.46
N THR A 756 -1.50 -8.02 -28.18
CA THR A 756 -0.75 -6.88 -27.64
C THR A 756 -1.34 -5.55 -28.12
N GLY A 757 -0.98 -4.45 -27.44
CA GLY A 757 -1.50 -3.11 -27.72
C GLY A 757 -2.90 -2.88 -27.13
N ASN A 758 -3.51 -1.74 -27.45
CA ASN A 758 -4.82 -1.36 -26.91
C ASN A 758 -5.91 -2.36 -27.34
N GLY A 759 -6.72 -2.85 -26.41
CA GLY A 759 -7.68 -3.94 -26.66
C GLY A 759 -7.00 -5.30 -26.89
N GLY A 760 -5.70 -5.41 -26.57
CA GLY A 760 -4.97 -6.67 -26.51
C GLY A 760 -5.41 -7.53 -25.34
N TYR A 761 -4.57 -8.46 -24.88
CA TYR A 761 -4.91 -9.35 -23.77
C TYR A 761 -5.38 -8.60 -22.51
N SER A 762 -6.65 -8.77 -22.13
CA SER A 762 -7.35 -8.02 -21.05
C SER A 762 -6.65 -8.06 -19.69
N ALA A 763 -5.85 -9.09 -19.42
CA ALA A 763 -5.08 -9.20 -18.17
C ALA A 763 -3.68 -8.55 -18.24
N ARG A 764 -3.33 -7.85 -19.33
CA ARG A 764 -2.01 -7.20 -19.49
C ARG A 764 -2.07 -5.84 -20.18
N TYR A 765 -2.93 -5.62 -21.16
CA TYR A 765 -2.96 -4.37 -21.93
C TYR A 765 -4.20 -3.53 -21.64
N PRO A 766 -4.11 -2.20 -21.72
CA PRO A 766 -5.28 -1.31 -21.57
C PRO A 766 -6.26 -1.49 -22.72
N ASP A 767 -7.54 -1.21 -22.49
CA ASP A 767 -8.59 -1.24 -23.53
C ASP A 767 -8.41 -0.07 -24.52
N SER A 768 -7.89 1.07 -24.04
CA SER A 768 -7.70 2.29 -24.84
C SER A 768 -6.57 3.18 -24.32
N ALA A 769 -6.12 4.13 -25.14
CA ALA A 769 -5.14 5.14 -24.72
C ALA A 769 -5.63 6.09 -23.60
N ASN A 770 -6.94 6.11 -23.35
CA ASN A 770 -7.58 6.90 -22.30
C ASN A 770 -7.59 6.16 -20.96
N GLU A 771 -7.37 4.84 -20.95
CA GLU A 771 -7.16 4.09 -19.72
C GLU A 771 -5.79 4.45 -19.15
N LYS A 772 -5.79 5.15 -18.02
CA LYS A 772 -4.60 5.47 -17.24
C LYS A 772 -4.49 4.54 -16.05
N LEU A 773 -3.30 4.45 -15.46
CA LEU A 773 -3.07 3.56 -14.34
C LEU A 773 -3.92 3.97 -13.13
N CYS A 774 -4.41 2.97 -12.42
CA CYS A 774 -5.21 3.16 -11.21
C CYS A 774 -4.62 2.33 -10.07
N ALA A 775 -4.72 2.83 -8.84
CA ALA A 775 -4.48 2.06 -7.62
C ALA A 775 -5.67 2.13 -6.67
N VAL A 776 -5.94 1.02 -5.99
CA VAL A 776 -6.88 0.92 -4.87
C VAL A 776 -6.13 0.29 -3.70
N MET A 777 -6.03 1.01 -2.58
CA MET A 777 -5.35 0.56 -1.37
C MET A 777 -6.33 0.54 -0.19
N ALA A 778 -6.49 -0.60 0.48
CA ALA A 778 -7.46 -0.74 1.57
C ALA A 778 -7.02 -1.82 2.56
N ASP A 779 -7.64 -1.90 3.75
CA ASP A 779 -7.34 -2.98 4.70
C ASP A 779 -7.64 -4.36 4.09
N ALA A 780 -8.67 -4.40 3.26
CA ALA A 780 -9.08 -5.53 2.45
C ALA A 780 -9.81 -5.03 1.20
N ILE A 781 -9.65 -5.71 0.06
CA ILE A 781 -10.49 -5.47 -1.14
C ILE A 781 -11.31 -6.73 -1.43
N THR A 782 -12.61 -6.53 -1.60
CA THR A 782 -13.53 -7.52 -2.16
C THR A 782 -13.90 -7.12 -3.58
N LEU A 783 -13.78 -8.05 -4.54
CA LEU A 783 -14.23 -7.86 -5.91
C LEU A 783 -15.61 -8.50 -6.10
N LEU A 784 -16.52 -7.74 -6.69
CA LEU A 784 -17.91 -8.10 -6.91
C LEU A 784 -18.29 -7.84 -8.37
N SER A 785 -19.01 -8.76 -8.98
CA SER A 785 -19.30 -8.73 -10.42
C SER A 785 -20.36 -7.71 -10.82
N GLN A 786 -20.36 -7.33 -12.10
CA GLN A 786 -21.26 -6.32 -12.66
C GLN A 786 -22.74 -6.75 -12.47
N PRO A 787 -23.58 -5.92 -11.82
CA PRO A 787 -25.03 -6.13 -11.84
C PRO A 787 -25.54 -6.04 -13.28
N VAL A 788 -26.12 -7.14 -13.79
CA VAL A 788 -26.61 -7.23 -15.18
C VAL A 788 -28.12 -7.26 -15.20
N TYR A 789 -28.70 -6.43 -16.06
CA TYR A 789 -30.14 -6.27 -16.23
C TYR A 789 -30.60 -6.82 -17.59
N SER A 790 -31.87 -7.20 -17.69
CA SER A 790 -32.50 -7.63 -18.94
C SER A 790 -33.49 -6.59 -19.46
N SER A 791 -33.52 -6.40 -20.78
CA SER A 791 -34.52 -5.59 -21.49
C SER A 791 -35.76 -6.38 -21.91
N GLY A 792 -35.81 -7.69 -21.64
CA GLY A 792 -36.95 -8.56 -21.96
C GLY A 792 -38.17 -8.35 -21.05
N THR A 793 -38.01 -7.60 -19.96
CA THR A 793 -39.05 -7.25 -18.99
C THR A 793 -39.14 -5.72 -18.85
N THR A 794 -40.36 -5.20 -18.76
CA THR A 794 -40.63 -3.81 -18.39
C THR A 794 -41.50 -3.79 -17.13
N PRO A 795 -41.06 -3.14 -16.03
CA PRO A 795 -39.74 -2.53 -15.81
C PRO A 795 -38.56 -3.52 -15.90
N TYR A 796 -37.39 -2.99 -16.25
CA TYR A 796 -36.13 -3.74 -16.33
C TYR A 796 -35.78 -4.35 -14.97
N SER A 797 -35.31 -5.60 -14.96
CA SER A 797 -34.96 -6.33 -13.75
C SER A 797 -33.56 -6.94 -13.80
N GLN A 798 -32.91 -7.07 -12.64
CA GLN A 798 -31.62 -7.73 -12.53
C GLN A 798 -31.75 -9.22 -12.83
N SER A 799 -30.86 -9.73 -13.68
CA SER A 799 -30.79 -11.14 -14.09
C SER A 799 -29.49 -11.83 -13.71
N GLY A 800 -28.45 -11.09 -13.28
CA GLY A 800 -27.16 -11.65 -12.87
C GLY A 800 -26.26 -10.67 -12.13
N GLY A 801 -25.14 -11.17 -11.60
CA GLY A 801 -24.12 -10.40 -10.89
C GLY A 801 -24.51 -9.88 -9.51
N TRP A 802 -23.70 -9.00 -8.94
CA TRP A 802 -23.85 -8.59 -7.53
C TRP A 802 -25.20 -7.90 -7.24
N SER A 803 -25.83 -8.25 -6.12
CA SER A 803 -27.08 -7.63 -5.65
C SER A 803 -27.05 -7.47 -4.13
N ASP A 804 -27.24 -6.23 -3.65
CA ASP A 804 -27.17 -5.91 -2.21
C ASP A 804 -28.21 -6.68 -1.39
N SER A 805 -29.44 -6.82 -1.91
CA SER A 805 -30.51 -7.61 -1.29
C SER A 805 -30.21 -9.11 -1.22
N LEU A 806 -29.26 -9.61 -2.02
CA LEU A 806 -28.81 -11.01 -2.02
C LEU A 806 -27.40 -11.22 -1.45
N SER A 807 -26.73 -10.15 -1.01
CA SER A 807 -25.43 -10.22 -0.31
C SER A 807 -25.49 -11.20 0.87
N ALA A 808 -26.64 -11.18 1.56
CA ALA A 808 -27.07 -12.00 2.66
C ALA A 808 -27.76 -13.34 2.26
N HIS A 809 -27.41 -13.94 1.12
CA HIS A 809 -27.97 -15.23 0.68
C HIS A 809 -26.94 -16.32 0.39
N ALA A 810 -27.43 -17.57 0.41
CA ALA A 810 -26.63 -18.77 0.14
C ALA A 810 -26.24 -18.89 -1.34
N THR A 811 -25.20 -19.68 -1.58
CA THR A 811 -24.68 -20.03 -2.92
C THR A 811 -25.47 -21.14 -3.62
N GLY A 812 -26.40 -21.81 -2.92
CA GLY A 812 -27.22 -22.90 -3.42
C GLY A 812 -28.52 -23.10 -2.62
N SER A 813 -29.44 -23.93 -3.14
CA SER A 813 -30.83 -23.98 -2.70
C SER A 813 -31.15 -25.07 -1.66
N THR A 814 -30.81 -24.85 -0.38
CA THR A 814 -31.29 -25.67 0.76
C THR A 814 -31.27 -24.92 2.11
N ALA A 815 -32.17 -25.34 3.01
CA ALA A 815 -32.29 -24.99 4.45
C ALA A 815 -32.70 -23.54 4.84
N ALA A 816 -33.24 -23.40 6.06
CA ALA A 816 -34.19 -22.32 6.43
C ALA A 816 -33.82 -21.43 7.65
N ALA A 817 -32.63 -21.58 8.23
CA ALA A 817 -32.02 -20.49 9.02
C ALA A 817 -30.50 -20.39 8.78
N TRP A 818 -29.92 -19.19 8.92
CA TRP A 818 -28.46 -18.98 9.03
C TRP A 818 -27.92 -19.16 10.44
N ALA A 819 -28.74 -18.82 11.44
CA ALA A 819 -28.47 -19.16 12.82
C ALA A 819 -28.88 -20.62 13.09
N THR A 820 -27.99 -21.57 12.77
CA THR A 820 -28.13 -22.97 13.21
C THR A 820 -27.06 -23.30 14.25
N THR A 821 -27.46 -24.06 15.27
CA THR A 821 -26.57 -24.55 16.33
C THR A 821 -25.89 -25.88 15.97
N GLN A 822 -26.35 -26.59 14.94
CA GLN A 822 -25.67 -27.80 14.45
C GLN A 822 -25.76 -27.90 12.92
N PRO A 823 -24.65 -27.76 12.18
CA PRO A 823 -24.61 -28.20 10.80
C PRO A 823 -24.50 -29.73 10.76
N SER A 824 -25.45 -30.38 10.11
CA SER A 824 -25.35 -31.79 9.73
C SER A 824 -24.29 -31.99 8.63
N SER A 825 -23.91 -33.24 8.38
CA SER A 825 -23.04 -33.63 7.27
C SER A 825 -23.59 -33.33 5.87
N SER A 826 -24.86 -32.89 5.76
CA SER A 826 -25.52 -32.50 4.50
C SER A 826 -25.56 -30.98 4.25
N ASN A 827 -25.26 -30.14 5.25
CA ASN A 827 -25.45 -28.69 5.15
C ASN A 827 -24.21 -27.98 4.57
N GLY A 828 -24.08 -28.00 3.24
CA GLY A 828 -23.24 -27.05 2.50
C GLY A 828 -23.88 -25.65 2.36
N SER A 829 -25.19 -25.58 2.57
CA SER A 829 -26.02 -24.37 2.50
C SER A 829 -26.88 -24.30 3.76
N ASP A 830 -26.59 -23.33 4.62
CA ASP A 830 -27.59 -22.79 5.55
C ASP A 830 -28.21 -21.56 4.84
N GLY A 831 -29.47 -21.17 5.12
CA GLY A 831 -30.18 -20.07 4.42
C GLY A 831 -31.20 -19.33 5.29
N SER A 832 -31.38 -18.00 5.18
CA SER A 832 -32.53 -17.32 5.85
C SER A 832 -33.84 -17.61 5.12
N ASN A 833 -34.94 -17.84 5.86
CA ASN A 833 -36.28 -18.08 5.30
C ASN A 833 -36.99 -16.80 4.77
N THR A 834 -36.36 -15.62 4.87
CA THR A 834 -36.87 -14.38 4.28
C THR A 834 -36.32 -14.20 2.87
N SER A 835 -37.20 -14.29 1.87
CA SER A 835 -36.85 -14.14 0.45
C SER A 835 -36.89 -12.67 0.04
N PHE A 836 -35.85 -12.14 -0.62
CA PHE A 836 -35.74 -10.71 -0.97
C PHE A 836 -35.84 -10.47 -2.47
N VAL A 837 -36.30 -9.29 -2.87
CA VAL A 837 -36.48 -8.92 -4.27
C VAL A 837 -35.15 -8.40 -4.87
N PRO A 838 -34.56 -9.08 -5.87
CA PRO A 838 -33.22 -8.74 -6.36
C PRO A 838 -33.14 -7.46 -7.19
N ALA A 839 -34.28 -6.96 -7.68
CA ALA A 839 -34.37 -5.77 -8.52
C ALA A 839 -34.31 -4.44 -7.72
N ALA A 840 -33.94 -4.51 -6.44
CA ALA A 840 -33.64 -3.33 -5.63
C ALA A 840 -32.27 -2.75 -6.05
N LEU A 841 -32.30 -1.76 -6.95
CA LEU A 841 -31.10 -0.94 -7.21
C LEU A 841 -30.73 -0.19 -5.93
N PRO A 842 -29.43 -0.07 -5.58
CA PRO A 842 -28.96 0.78 -4.47
C PRO A 842 -29.29 2.28 -4.62
N TRP A 843 -29.95 2.66 -5.72
CA TRP A 843 -30.32 4.03 -6.05
C TRP A 843 -31.84 4.29 -6.11
N SER A 844 -32.71 3.26 -6.09
CA SER A 844 -34.17 3.48 -6.13
C SER A 844 -34.72 3.86 -4.75
N GLY A 845 -34.72 5.15 -4.44
CA GLY A 845 -35.13 5.70 -3.14
C GLY A 845 -36.48 5.18 -2.61
N ARG A 846 -36.52 4.93 -1.30
CA ARG A 846 -37.67 4.49 -0.46
C ARG A 846 -38.48 3.26 -0.89
N THR A 847 -38.30 2.71 -2.08
CA THR A 847 -39.19 1.68 -2.63
C THR A 847 -38.41 0.41 -2.97
N ALA A 848 -38.70 -0.68 -2.25
CA ALA A 848 -38.20 -2.00 -2.61
C ALA A 848 -38.62 -2.31 -4.06
N GLY A 849 -37.69 -2.81 -4.88
CA GLY A 849 -37.92 -3.00 -6.31
C GLY A 849 -39.18 -3.83 -6.58
N THR A 850 -40.18 -3.26 -7.24
CA THR A 850 -41.45 -3.94 -7.56
C THR A 850 -41.35 -4.92 -8.73
N SER A 851 -40.15 -5.01 -9.33
CA SER A 851 -39.89 -5.62 -10.65
C SER A 851 -39.32 -7.04 -10.61
N GLY A 852 -39.16 -7.66 -9.45
CA GLY A 852 -38.48 -8.96 -9.31
C GLY A 852 -39.21 -9.94 -8.41
N SER A 853 -39.14 -11.23 -8.76
CA SER A 853 -39.56 -12.31 -7.87
C SER A 853 -38.57 -12.44 -6.71
N ALA A 854 -39.08 -12.71 -5.51
CA ALA A 854 -38.24 -12.89 -4.33
C ALA A 854 -37.33 -14.13 -4.49
N ARG A 855 -36.02 -14.00 -4.20
CA ARG A 855 -35.03 -15.08 -4.28
C ARG A 855 -34.43 -15.40 -2.91
N THR A 856 -34.08 -16.67 -2.73
CA THR A 856 -33.44 -17.21 -1.52
C THR A 856 -31.94 -17.51 -1.69
N THR A 857 -31.39 -17.33 -2.90
CA THR A 857 -29.98 -17.56 -3.24
C THR A 857 -29.37 -16.36 -3.96
N LYS A 858 -28.04 -16.28 -3.99
CA LYS A 858 -27.30 -15.29 -4.80
C LYS A 858 -27.55 -15.46 -6.30
N PHE A 859 -27.22 -14.44 -7.07
CA PHE A 859 -27.10 -14.57 -8.53
C PHE A 859 -25.75 -15.21 -8.90
N ASP A 860 -25.69 -15.76 -10.10
CA ASP A 860 -24.42 -16.15 -10.71
C ASP A 860 -23.61 -14.89 -11.05
N ALA A 861 -22.32 -14.90 -10.73
CA ALA A 861 -21.42 -13.78 -11.00
C ALA A 861 -21.18 -13.65 -12.51
N THR A 862 -20.97 -12.44 -12.97
CA THR A 862 -20.69 -12.14 -14.38
C THR A 862 -19.18 -11.97 -14.63
N THR A 863 -18.73 -12.23 -15.85
CA THR A 863 -17.32 -12.03 -16.21
C THR A 863 -16.92 -10.58 -15.96
N THR A 864 -15.87 -10.38 -15.16
CA THR A 864 -15.51 -9.07 -14.61
C THR A 864 -14.06 -8.74 -14.94
N GLU A 865 -13.80 -7.45 -15.15
CA GLU A 865 -12.52 -6.92 -15.63
C GLU A 865 -12.09 -5.72 -14.77
N ILE A 866 -10.87 -5.78 -14.23
CA ILE A 866 -10.33 -4.81 -13.30
C ILE A 866 -8.97 -4.33 -13.80
N SER A 867 -8.84 -3.02 -14.04
CA SER A 867 -7.55 -2.38 -14.32
C SER A 867 -7.11 -1.55 -13.12
N SER A 868 -6.38 -2.19 -12.20
CA SER A 868 -5.89 -1.53 -10.99
C SER A 868 -4.71 -2.26 -10.36
N ALA A 869 -3.74 -1.52 -9.85
CA ALA A 869 -2.92 -1.95 -8.73
C ALA A 869 -3.78 -2.08 -7.46
N LEU A 870 -3.54 -3.13 -6.68
CA LEU A 870 -4.27 -3.46 -5.46
C LEU A 870 -3.26 -3.67 -4.33
N LEU A 871 -3.33 -2.86 -3.27
CA LEU A 871 -2.52 -3.02 -2.06
C LEU A 871 -3.46 -3.32 -0.88
N VAL A 872 -3.36 -4.51 -0.31
CA VAL A 872 -4.28 -4.94 0.76
C VAL A 872 -3.62 -5.81 1.84
N GLY A 873 -4.33 -5.92 2.97
CA GLY A 873 -4.04 -6.91 3.99
C GLY A 873 -4.71 -8.25 3.72
N ILE A 874 -4.06 -9.32 4.18
CA ILE A 874 -4.62 -10.69 4.14
C ILE A 874 -4.96 -11.16 5.55
N VAL A 875 -5.81 -12.18 5.67
CA VAL A 875 -5.99 -12.90 6.93
C VAL A 875 -4.92 -14.00 6.98
N PRO A 876 -4.02 -14.02 7.98
CA PRO A 876 -2.89 -14.94 8.01
C PRO A 876 -3.33 -16.38 8.27
N THR A 877 -2.44 -17.33 7.98
CA THR A 877 -2.62 -18.74 8.33
C THR A 877 -2.61 -18.92 9.85
N LYS A 878 -3.60 -19.64 10.39
CA LYS A 878 -3.85 -19.82 11.84
C LYS A 878 -4.31 -18.54 12.59
N HIS A 879 -4.95 -17.61 11.89
CA HIS A 879 -5.56 -16.41 12.49
C HIS A 879 -6.63 -16.71 13.57
N ASN A 880 -6.79 -15.82 14.56
CA ASN A 880 -7.78 -15.94 15.63
C ASN A 880 -9.24 -16.03 15.10
N PRO A 881 -10.00 -17.11 15.41
CA PRO A 881 -11.30 -17.42 14.82
C PRO A 881 -12.45 -16.62 15.42
N SER A 882 -12.19 -15.84 16.46
CA SER A 882 -13.17 -14.88 16.99
C SER A 882 -13.24 -13.59 16.15
N GLY A 883 -12.23 -13.32 15.29
CA GLY A 883 -12.21 -12.24 14.29
C GLY A 883 -12.28 -10.80 14.81
N LEU A 884 -12.24 -10.62 16.14
CA LEU A 884 -12.71 -9.42 16.83
C LEU A 884 -11.79 -9.00 17.99
N THR A 885 -10.54 -9.48 18.00
CA THR A 885 -9.46 -9.01 18.87
C THR A 885 -8.16 -8.97 18.08
N ASP A 886 -7.47 -7.83 18.16
CA ASP A 886 -6.08 -7.58 17.73
C ASP A 886 -5.04 -8.58 18.29
N GLY A 887 -5.32 -9.20 19.43
CA GLY A 887 -4.39 -10.07 20.15
C GLY A 887 -3.80 -11.24 19.35
N PRO A 888 -2.68 -11.81 19.84
CA PRO A 888 -1.98 -12.91 19.18
C PRO A 888 -2.87 -14.15 19.02
N ALA A 889 -2.56 -15.00 18.05
CA ALA A 889 -3.27 -16.26 17.82
C ALA A 889 -3.28 -17.13 19.08
N SER A 890 -4.46 -17.32 19.67
CA SER A 890 -4.60 -18.12 20.90
C SER A 890 -4.18 -19.56 20.63
N SER A 891 -3.26 -20.06 21.46
CA SER A 891 -2.62 -21.37 21.27
C SER A 891 -3.63 -22.51 21.32
N GLY A 892 -4.11 -22.94 20.16
CA GLY A 892 -4.98 -24.12 20.00
C GLY A 892 -6.22 -23.95 19.12
N GLN A 893 -6.52 -22.76 18.60
CA GLN A 893 -7.73 -22.56 17.79
C GLN A 893 -7.51 -21.70 16.55
N ASN A 894 -6.95 -22.27 15.48
CA ASN A 894 -7.44 -22.19 14.09
C ASN A 894 -6.46 -22.99 13.21
N GLY A 895 -6.96 -24.02 12.51
CA GLY A 895 -6.12 -24.87 11.65
C GLY A 895 -5.95 -24.34 10.22
N GLN A 896 -6.68 -23.30 9.83
CA GLN A 896 -6.88 -22.96 8.42
C GLN A 896 -5.77 -22.06 7.83
N VAL A 897 -5.34 -22.42 6.62
CA VAL A 897 -4.51 -21.59 5.71
C VAL A 897 -5.20 -20.29 5.28
N SER A 898 -4.42 -19.23 5.02
CA SER A 898 -4.88 -17.91 4.57
C SER A 898 -5.68 -17.96 3.26
N GLY A 899 -5.41 -18.98 2.43
CA GLY A 899 -5.90 -19.08 1.05
C GLY A 899 -5.14 -18.19 0.06
N GLY A 900 -4.19 -17.40 0.58
CA GLY A 900 -3.22 -16.56 -0.13
C GLY A 900 -3.72 -15.92 -1.40
N LEU A 901 -2.98 -16.11 -2.48
CA LEU A 901 -3.20 -15.50 -3.79
C LEU A 901 -4.57 -15.85 -4.35
N HIS A 902 -5.03 -17.09 -4.16
CA HIS A 902 -6.37 -17.51 -4.59
C HIS A 902 -7.49 -16.70 -3.92
N ASN A 903 -7.25 -16.17 -2.73
CA ASN A 903 -8.22 -15.40 -1.95
C ASN A 903 -7.85 -13.90 -1.84
N PHE A 904 -6.88 -13.43 -2.62
CA PHE A 904 -6.21 -12.14 -2.40
C PHE A 904 -7.12 -10.93 -2.66
N PRO A 905 -7.71 -10.75 -3.86
CA PRO A 905 -9.02 -10.12 -3.91
C PRO A 905 -10.02 -11.08 -3.26
N ARG A 906 -10.75 -10.59 -2.26
CA ARG A 906 -11.79 -11.34 -1.59
C ARG A 906 -13.00 -11.47 -2.51
N LEU A 907 -13.73 -12.57 -2.36
CA LEU A 907 -14.86 -12.93 -3.22
C LEU A 907 -16.05 -13.35 -2.35
N LEU A 908 -17.26 -12.95 -2.75
CA LEU A 908 -18.52 -13.22 -2.03
C LEU A 908 -19.63 -13.83 -2.91
N GLU A 909 -19.34 -14.16 -4.17
CA GLU A 909 -20.32 -14.58 -5.17
C GLU A 909 -20.09 -16.01 -5.68
N VAL A 910 -21.04 -16.52 -6.45
CA VAL A 910 -20.93 -17.80 -7.16
C VAL A 910 -20.37 -17.52 -8.54
N TRP A 911 -19.06 -17.64 -8.72
CA TRP A 911 -18.40 -17.30 -9.99
C TRP A 911 -18.52 -18.41 -11.04
N GLY A 912 -18.50 -19.68 -10.65
CA GLY A 912 -18.68 -20.81 -11.58
C GLY A 912 -17.68 -20.78 -12.75
N SER A 913 -18.18 -20.64 -13.97
CA SER A 913 -17.37 -20.52 -15.19
C SER A 913 -17.03 -19.07 -15.59
N SER A 914 -17.57 -18.06 -14.91
CA SER A 914 -17.26 -16.65 -15.18
C SER A 914 -15.81 -16.33 -14.86
N GLY A 915 -15.16 -15.62 -15.78
CA GLY A 915 -13.75 -15.23 -15.63
C GLY A 915 -13.58 -13.96 -14.79
N LEU A 916 -12.49 -13.90 -14.03
CA LEU A 916 -12.03 -12.68 -13.37
C LEU A 916 -10.68 -12.27 -13.98
N TYR A 917 -10.72 -11.20 -14.77
CA TYR A 917 -9.56 -10.63 -15.45
C TYR A 917 -9.05 -9.43 -14.64
N ILE A 918 -7.78 -9.47 -14.26
CA ILE A 918 -7.13 -8.37 -13.52
C ILE A 918 -5.85 -8.01 -14.27
N ARG A 919 -5.74 -6.74 -14.70
CA ARG A 919 -4.50 -6.12 -15.17
C ARG A 919 -4.03 -5.09 -14.15
N GLY A 920 -2.83 -5.29 -13.61
CA GLY A 920 -2.28 -4.43 -12.56
C GLY A 920 -1.36 -5.19 -11.62
N SER A 921 -1.25 -4.70 -10.39
CA SER A 921 -0.40 -5.28 -9.35
C SER A 921 -1.25 -5.84 -8.20
N MET A 922 -0.76 -6.88 -7.54
CA MET A 922 -1.41 -7.50 -6.38
C MET A 922 -0.42 -7.59 -5.23
N VAL A 923 -0.56 -6.70 -4.24
CA VAL A 923 0.43 -6.47 -3.19
C VAL A 923 -0.14 -6.77 -1.80
N ALA A 924 0.29 -7.89 -1.21
CA ALA A 924 -0.02 -8.27 0.17
C ALA A 924 1.05 -7.70 1.12
N MET A 925 0.76 -6.60 1.80
CA MET A 925 1.75 -5.93 2.65
C MET A 925 1.69 -6.32 4.14
N PHE A 926 0.49 -6.55 4.69
CA PHE A 926 0.25 -6.64 6.13
C PHE A 926 -0.89 -7.60 6.49
N GLU A 927 -1.09 -7.89 7.78
CA GLU A 927 -2.30 -8.58 8.27
C GLU A 927 -3.50 -7.62 8.35
N SER A 928 -4.64 -8.02 7.78
CA SER A 928 -5.88 -7.22 7.79
C SER A 928 -6.43 -7.05 9.21
N ARG A 929 -6.72 -5.80 9.61
CA ARG A 929 -7.26 -5.42 10.94
C ARG A 929 -8.76 -5.18 10.95
N VAL A 930 -9.35 -4.85 9.80
CA VAL A 930 -10.79 -4.54 9.69
C VAL A 930 -11.57 -5.75 9.19
N ALA A 931 -11.07 -6.48 8.19
CA ALA A 931 -11.73 -7.69 7.69
C ALA A 931 -10.93 -8.94 8.10
N MET A 932 -10.89 -9.25 9.39
CA MET A 932 -10.02 -10.28 9.98
C MET A 932 -10.52 -11.72 9.78
N GLU A 933 -11.72 -11.92 9.24
CA GLU A 933 -12.37 -13.24 9.24
C GLU A 933 -11.87 -14.17 8.11
N PRO A 934 -11.61 -15.47 8.42
CA PRO A 934 -11.08 -16.43 7.46
C PRO A 934 -12.02 -16.67 6.27
N TRP A 935 -11.41 -17.03 5.13
CA TRP A 935 -12.13 -17.42 3.92
C TRP A 935 -12.89 -18.73 4.10
N SER A 936 -13.91 -18.98 3.29
CA SER A 936 -14.58 -20.29 3.24
C SER A 936 -15.26 -20.50 1.88
N GLN A 937 -15.17 -21.73 1.34
CA GLN A 937 -15.88 -22.12 0.11
C GLN A 937 -17.41 -22.17 0.28
N ARG A 938 -17.91 -22.03 1.52
CA ARG A 938 -19.34 -21.81 1.80
C ARG A 938 -19.84 -20.45 1.30
N VAL A 939 -18.94 -19.46 1.24
CA VAL A 939 -19.27 -18.05 0.98
C VAL A 939 -19.24 -17.69 -0.51
N TYR A 940 -18.35 -18.35 -1.27
CA TYR A 940 -18.09 -18.07 -2.68
C TYR A 940 -17.58 -19.32 -3.42
N SER A 941 -17.71 -19.35 -4.74
CA SER A 941 -16.95 -20.27 -5.62
C SER A 941 -15.89 -19.50 -6.40
N ALA A 942 -14.73 -20.12 -6.65
CA ALA A 942 -13.61 -19.45 -7.29
C ALA A 942 -13.81 -19.28 -8.81
N PRO A 943 -13.59 -18.07 -9.39
CA PRO A 943 -13.57 -17.87 -10.84
C PRO A 943 -12.34 -18.51 -11.48
N ALA A 944 -12.37 -18.71 -12.80
CA ALA A 944 -11.15 -18.83 -13.58
C ALA A 944 -10.38 -17.50 -13.50
N ARG A 945 -9.11 -17.54 -13.11
CA ARG A 945 -8.31 -16.34 -12.79
C ARG A 945 -7.23 -16.11 -13.84
N THR A 946 -7.29 -14.92 -14.42
CA THR A 946 -6.35 -14.48 -15.45
C THR A 946 -5.80 -13.14 -15.01
N TRP A 947 -4.64 -13.19 -14.35
CA TRP A 947 -4.07 -12.02 -13.69
C TRP A 947 -2.72 -11.70 -14.30
N GLY A 948 -2.45 -10.42 -14.58
CA GLY A 948 -1.17 -10.00 -15.13
C GLY A 948 -0.83 -8.57 -14.78
N LEU A 949 0.46 -8.25 -14.96
CA LEU A 949 0.96 -6.90 -14.80
C LEU A 949 0.41 -6.02 -15.91
N HIS A 950 -0.22 -4.88 -15.56
CA HIS A 950 -0.59 -3.88 -16.56
C HIS A 950 0.66 -3.40 -17.30
N HIS A 951 0.66 -3.44 -18.63
CA HIS A 951 1.83 -3.25 -19.50
C HIS A 951 2.62 -1.99 -19.14
N ASN A 952 1.94 -0.87 -18.90
CA ASN A 952 2.58 0.40 -18.56
C ASN A 952 3.38 0.35 -17.24
N LEU A 953 3.03 -0.49 -16.25
CA LEU A 953 3.77 -0.63 -14.98
C LEU A 953 5.17 -1.24 -15.17
N ALA A 954 5.44 -1.87 -16.32
CA ALA A 954 6.78 -2.32 -16.70
C ALA A 954 7.62 -1.24 -17.41
N SER A 955 7.03 -0.06 -17.71
CA SER A 955 7.72 1.08 -18.32
C SER A 955 8.50 1.88 -17.28
N ALA A 956 9.54 2.61 -17.69
CA ALA A 956 10.21 3.59 -16.84
C ALA A 956 9.43 4.91 -16.68
N ALA A 957 8.40 5.12 -17.51
CA ALA A 957 7.50 6.27 -17.48
C ALA A 957 6.06 5.81 -17.21
N HIS A 958 5.84 5.20 -16.03
CA HIS A 958 4.51 4.94 -15.51
C HIS A 958 4.10 6.06 -14.56
N ASP A 959 2.89 6.57 -14.75
CA ASP A 959 2.29 7.56 -13.86
C ASP A 959 1.26 6.82 -13.00
N LEU A 960 1.58 6.62 -11.72
CA LEU A 960 0.64 6.07 -10.75
C LEU A 960 0.76 6.89 -9.46
N PRO A 961 -0.23 7.76 -9.15
CA PRO A 961 -0.09 8.74 -8.08
C PRO A 961 0.19 8.09 -6.72
N LEU A 962 1.20 8.57 -6.00
CA LEU A 962 1.61 8.06 -4.69
C LEU A 962 1.96 6.55 -4.69
N GLU A 963 2.58 6.03 -5.75
CA GLU A 963 3.09 4.66 -5.78
C GLU A 963 4.16 4.43 -4.68
N PRO A 964 4.02 3.41 -3.81
CA PRO A 964 5.04 3.06 -2.84
C PRO A 964 6.30 2.48 -3.52
N VAL A 965 7.48 2.77 -2.99
CA VAL A 965 8.77 2.38 -3.60
C VAL A 965 9.62 1.59 -2.61
N LEU A 966 9.90 0.33 -2.93
CA LEU A 966 10.77 -0.58 -2.15
C LEU A 966 12.23 -0.10 -2.17
N LEU A 967 12.99 -0.42 -1.13
CA LEU A 967 14.41 -0.07 -1.02
C LEU A 967 15.31 -1.30 -0.81
N GLY A 968 16.38 -1.41 -1.61
CA GLY A 968 17.51 -2.31 -1.37
C GLY A 968 18.83 -1.54 -1.26
N ALA A 969 19.62 -1.76 -0.21
CA ALA A 969 20.94 -1.13 -0.05
C ALA A 969 22.08 -2.15 -0.21
N ARG A 970 23.12 -1.82 -0.99
CA ARG A 970 24.34 -2.63 -1.14
C ARG A 970 25.63 -1.81 -0.97
N ARG A 971 26.66 -2.43 -0.39
CA ARG A 971 28.04 -1.92 -0.41
C ARG A 971 28.67 -2.25 -1.76
N LEU A 972 29.23 -1.24 -2.45
CA LEU A 972 29.90 -1.42 -3.73
C LEU A 972 31.39 -1.70 -3.57
N GLY A 973 32.08 -0.92 -2.74
CA GLY A 973 33.52 -1.08 -2.55
C GLY A 973 34.15 -0.04 -1.60
N PHE A 974 35.37 -0.35 -1.18
CA PHE A 974 36.21 0.49 -0.34
C PHE A 974 37.42 1.00 -1.14
N LYS A 975 37.84 2.25 -0.89
CA LYS A 975 39.03 2.85 -1.53
C LYS A 975 39.76 3.78 -0.56
N GLU A 976 41.08 3.65 -0.46
CA GLU A 976 41.93 4.71 0.09
C GLU A 976 42.03 5.89 -0.88
N ILE A 977 41.85 7.12 -0.40
CA ILE A 977 41.84 8.32 -1.24
C ILE A 977 42.90 9.34 -0.83
N THR A 978 43.28 10.21 -1.75
CA THR A 978 44.18 11.33 -1.52
C THR A 978 43.47 12.49 -0.80
N ALA A 979 44.25 13.39 -0.20
CA ALA A 979 43.71 14.61 0.42
C ALA A 979 42.94 15.50 -0.57
N ALA A 980 43.35 15.53 -1.84
CA ALA A 980 42.69 16.29 -2.90
C ALA A 980 41.35 15.65 -3.31
N GLU A 981 41.30 14.32 -3.47
CA GLU A 981 40.03 13.61 -3.69
C GLU A 981 39.06 13.80 -2.52
N TYR A 982 39.55 13.74 -1.27
CA TYR A 982 38.72 13.96 -0.07
C TYR A 982 38.14 15.37 -0.04
N ALA A 983 38.94 16.41 -0.29
CA ALA A 983 38.47 17.80 -0.31
C ALA A 983 37.41 18.04 -1.39
N THR A 984 37.61 17.48 -2.60
CA THR A 984 36.63 17.56 -3.70
C THR A 984 35.32 16.88 -3.35
N LEU A 985 35.37 15.65 -2.80
CA LEU A 985 34.17 14.92 -2.39
C LEU A 985 33.45 15.59 -1.23
N LYS A 986 34.18 16.14 -0.27
CA LYS A 986 33.62 16.89 0.87
C LYS A 986 32.85 18.11 0.40
N ALA A 987 33.45 18.96 -0.44
CA ALA A 987 32.79 20.14 -1.00
C ALA A 987 31.55 19.77 -1.85
N ALA A 988 31.61 18.67 -2.60
CA ALA A 988 30.45 18.18 -3.37
C ALA A 988 29.30 17.69 -2.47
N ILE A 989 29.60 17.06 -1.32
CA ILE A 989 28.60 16.66 -0.33
C ILE A 989 28.03 17.88 0.39
N GLU A 990 28.87 18.80 0.86
CA GLU A 990 28.44 20.01 1.60
C GLU A 990 27.58 20.98 0.75
N ALA A 991 27.65 20.88 -0.58
CA ALA A 991 26.81 21.64 -1.50
C ALA A 991 25.40 21.05 -1.72
N LEU A 992 25.08 19.87 -1.17
CA LEU A 992 23.75 19.26 -1.29
C LEU A 992 22.75 19.85 -0.29
N PRO A 993 21.43 19.75 -0.58
CA PRO A 993 20.37 19.98 0.41
C PRO A 993 20.56 19.12 1.67
N HIS A 994 20.16 19.62 2.84
CA HIS A 994 20.35 18.95 4.15
C HIS A 994 19.22 19.28 5.13
#